data_AF-A0A1C0UVU8-F1
#
_entry.id   AF-A0A1C0UVU8-F1
#
_cell.length_a   1.000
_cell.length_b   1.000
_cell.length_c   1.000
_cell.angle_alpha   90.00
_cell.angle_beta   90.00
_cell.angle_gamma   90.00
#
_symmetry.space_group_name_H-M   'P 1'
#
loop_
_entity.id
_entity.type
_entity.pdbx_description
1 polymer ?
#
loop_
_entity_poly.entity_id
_entity_poly.type
_entity_poly.pdbx_seq_one_letter_code
_entity_poly.pdbx_strand_id
1 'polypeptide(L)'
;MTLQETVIWLQERTTLGILSSAALNAIAQVLELQTIPQGSYLVNAGTPPAALYILKDGQIESDTSNKNNFAFACGFLPGAVMNLRQLLLDELTPSTIISLTECHVWVIPAAEFRALASQYPEITQALSRSLAQELAQVTSALTYEQERSVALRPYLVTKAQRGIVGTSRYALRLREQIREAAADRKSTEIFGEPGLEKDNIAALIHYGSPQRREPMIKINCGILQTSGVDLFGRVGGKAGLLEWLGDGTLVLNNIQELPPELLPAMVQFIKTGTYTPVTRDGEPLAEPRTSPARILIISEKTESKIERCVGRVIKVPPVRVRKADIKAQVEYYTSLYVRSRGLAKPHITPEALRRLQSYDFPGNLKELKNLVERAIVQAGERQELTEEIFWSAQTKKKEFRVNLLNTYSGLRKFLRSDWWPDKINYGFTVIAFPIIIMILFLGPQTRDRNFALNLFWAWWWPFFLLIFPFLGRVWCAVCPFMIYGEITQKLSLWLFPRQLKRWPRETAEKWGGWFLFGLFTLIFLWEELWHLENTAYLSACLLLLITAGAMIFSAIFERRFWCRYLCPIGGMNGLFAKLSMTELRAQQGICSATCTTYQCYKGGPQKGEGMETNGCPLYSHPAQLEDNRDCVLCMTCLKACPHRSVEFNLRPPGIELWTTHTPRQYEVALLFLLLSGVYLHRLPELQSWLGLHLDLTQFWQHLGLSLFALIFPVAVAGAAYFFIQLFNFQRKPKSFKELAYGYLPLVLGGNLAHYLHLGLAEGGKILPVTLATFGLNSGNLPVMIAHPAVISFLQGFTLIISTLLTIVLTQKIARQPLRSLLWQHLATIGFAASMWVLIVL
;
A
#
# COMPACT_ATOMS: atom_id res chain seq x y z
N MET A 1 -30.65 53.90 62.83
CA MET A 1 -31.86 53.87 62.00
C MET A 1 -33.03 53.58 62.93
N THR A 2 -34.14 54.29 62.79
CA THR A 2 -35.39 53.94 63.49
C THR A 2 -35.88 52.57 63.01
N LEU A 3 -36.72 51.88 63.78
CA LEU A 3 -37.24 50.56 63.38
C LEU A 3 -37.92 50.61 62.00
N GLN A 4 -38.65 51.70 61.74
CA GLN A 4 -39.34 51.93 60.48
C GLN A 4 -38.37 52.16 59.31
N GLU A 5 -37.27 52.89 59.53
CA GLU A 5 -36.19 53.04 58.54
C GLU A 5 -35.49 51.72 58.23
N THR A 6 -35.28 50.86 59.23
CA THR A 6 -34.65 49.54 59.04
C THR A 6 -35.54 48.62 58.19
N VAL A 7 -36.86 48.64 58.42
CA VAL A 7 -37.83 47.86 57.63
C VAL A 7 -37.86 48.32 56.17
N ILE A 8 -37.91 49.63 55.93
CA ILE A 8 -37.85 50.20 54.58
C ILE A 8 -36.53 49.82 53.90
N TRP A 9 -35.41 49.89 54.62
CA TRP A 9 -34.11 49.51 54.08
C TRP A 9 -34.06 48.03 53.70
N LEU A 10 -34.55 47.13 54.56
CA LEU A 10 -34.63 45.71 54.25
C LEU A 10 -35.50 45.44 53.01
N GLN A 11 -36.62 46.18 52.88
CA GLN A 11 -37.54 46.02 51.77
C GLN A 11 -36.95 46.47 50.43
N GLU A 12 -36.22 47.59 50.41
CA GLU A 12 -35.67 48.18 49.17
C GLU A 12 -34.29 47.66 48.79
N ARG A 13 -33.48 47.24 49.76
CA ARG A 13 -32.04 46.96 49.57
C ARG A 13 -31.68 45.49 49.71
N THR A 14 -32.58 44.60 50.11
CA THR A 14 -32.27 43.17 50.27
C THR A 14 -33.25 42.27 49.52
N THR A 15 -32.87 41.00 49.35
CA THR A 15 -33.75 39.96 48.79
C THR A 15 -34.94 39.62 49.70
N LEU A 16 -35.00 40.17 50.92
CA LEU A 16 -36.11 39.98 51.86
C LEU A 16 -37.32 40.87 51.57
N GLY A 17 -37.24 41.81 50.61
CA GLY A 17 -38.38 42.66 50.23
C GLY A 17 -39.61 41.94 49.69
N ILE A 18 -39.51 40.62 49.45
CA ILE A 18 -40.61 39.73 49.07
C ILE A 18 -41.50 39.36 50.28
N LEU A 19 -41.02 39.56 51.51
CA LEU A 19 -41.73 39.23 52.75
C LEU A 19 -42.79 40.27 53.13
N SER A 20 -43.78 39.87 53.93
CA SER A 20 -44.81 40.81 54.41
C SER A 20 -44.21 41.85 55.36
N SER A 21 -44.89 42.98 55.51
CA SER A 21 -44.51 44.01 56.48
C SER A 21 -44.46 43.49 57.92
N ALA A 22 -45.24 42.45 58.25
CA ALA A 22 -45.24 41.83 59.58
C ALA A 22 -43.94 41.04 59.83
N ALA A 23 -43.50 40.22 58.88
CA ALA A 23 -42.25 39.49 59.00
C ALA A 23 -41.01 40.41 58.94
N LEU A 24 -41.03 41.44 58.08
CA LEU A 24 -39.93 42.41 58.03
C LEU A 24 -39.80 43.21 59.34
N ASN A 25 -40.92 43.58 59.97
CA ASN A 25 -40.90 44.19 61.31
C ASN A 25 -40.31 43.25 62.36
N ALA A 26 -40.68 41.97 62.34
CA ALA A 26 -40.15 40.98 63.28
C ALA A 26 -38.64 40.75 63.08
N ILE A 27 -38.17 40.69 61.83
CA ILE A 27 -36.75 40.62 61.49
C ILE A 27 -36.03 41.88 61.96
N ALA A 28 -36.59 43.07 61.73
CA ALA A 28 -35.98 44.34 62.14
C ALA A 28 -35.79 44.50 63.65
N GLN A 29 -36.58 43.80 64.47
CA GLN A 29 -36.49 43.84 65.94
C GLN A 29 -35.33 43.02 66.52
N VAL A 30 -34.90 41.95 65.83
CA VAL A 30 -33.84 41.03 66.29
C VAL A 30 -32.50 41.28 65.60
N LEU A 31 -32.46 42.24 64.68
CA LEU A 31 -31.28 42.54 63.90
C LEU A 31 -30.25 43.29 64.77
N GLU A 32 -29.07 42.70 64.95
CA GLU A 32 -27.96 43.31 65.68
C GLU A 32 -26.89 43.84 64.72
N LEU A 33 -26.52 45.11 64.84
CA LEU A 33 -25.45 45.68 64.02
C LEU A 33 -24.07 45.35 64.61
N GLN A 34 -23.22 44.69 63.83
CA GLN A 34 -21.84 44.38 64.20
C GLN A 34 -20.86 45.01 63.22
N THR A 35 -19.77 45.55 63.74
CA THR A 35 -18.65 46.08 62.93
C THR A 35 -17.58 45.01 62.83
N ILE A 36 -17.26 44.62 61.59
CA ILE A 36 -16.31 43.58 61.26
C ILE A 36 -15.03 44.25 60.72
N PRO A 37 -13.89 44.12 61.41
CA PRO A 37 -12.66 44.73 60.96
C PRO A 37 -12.14 44.06 59.68
N GLN A 38 -11.34 44.80 58.91
CA GLN A 38 -10.72 44.32 57.68
C GLN A 38 -9.89 43.03 57.91
N GLY A 39 -10.00 42.07 56.99
CA GLY A 39 -9.25 40.81 57.01
C GLY A 39 -9.85 39.74 57.93
N SER A 40 -11.06 39.94 58.44
CA SER A 40 -11.73 39.01 59.34
C SER A 40 -12.57 37.99 58.58
N TYR A 41 -12.59 36.76 59.08
CA TYR A 41 -13.43 35.68 58.56
C TYR A 41 -14.84 35.79 59.13
N LEU A 42 -15.82 36.05 58.26
CA LEU A 42 -17.22 36.16 58.64
C LEU A 42 -17.93 34.80 58.63
N VAL A 43 -17.57 33.94 57.67
CA VAL A 43 -18.11 32.59 57.49
C VAL A 43 -16.97 31.67 57.08
N ASN A 44 -16.91 30.44 57.61
CA ASN A 44 -15.91 29.44 57.25
C ASN A 44 -16.56 28.30 56.46
N ALA A 45 -16.01 27.93 55.31
CA ALA A 45 -16.52 26.80 54.53
C ALA A 45 -16.58 25.49 55.35
N GLY A 46 -17.65 24.72 55.18
CA GLY A 46 -17.82 23.42 55.80
C GLY A 46 -18.31 23.44 57.25
N THR A 47 -18.60 24.61 57.83
CA THR A 47 -19.20 24.72 59.17
C THR A 47 -20.71 24.98 59.10
N PRO A 48 -21.49 24.57 60.11
CA PRO A 48 -22.90 24.96 60.19
C PRO A 48 -23.01 26.50 60.28
N PRO A 49 -24.03 27.11 59.67
CA PRO A 49 -24.19 28.56 59.67
C PRO A 49 -24.48 29.07 61.09
N ALA A 50 -23.60 29.93 61.61
CA ALA A 50 -23.74 30.47 62.97
C ALA A 50 -24.85 31.53 63.07
N ALA A 51 -25.05 32.32 62.02
CA ALA A 51 -26.03 33.40 61.95
C ALA A 51 -26.37 33.74 60.49
N LEU A 52 -27.48 34.46 60.32
CA LEU A 52 -27.83 35.16 59.08
C LEU A 52 -27.10 36.50 59.10
N TYR A 53 -26.37 36.82 58.03
CA TYR A 53 -25.62 38.06 57.92
C TYR A 53 -26.19 38.91 56.78
N ILE A 54 -26.40 40.21 57.01
CA ILE A 54 -26.85 41.16 55.99
C ILE A 54 -25.83 42.30 55.91
N LEU A 55 -25.14 42.41 54.77
CA LEU A 55 -24.13 43.46 54.59
C LEU A 55 -24.80 44.83 54.49
N LYS A 56 -24.52 45.75 55.41
CA LYS A 56 -25.06 47.12 55.38
C LYS A 56 -24.17 48.05 54.56
N ASP A 57 -22.86 47.98 54.78
CA ASP A 57 -21.83 48.72 54.04
C ASP A 57 -20.45 48.05 54.23
N GLY A 58 -19.50 48.39 53.36
CA GLY A 58 -18.19 47.74 53.25
C GLY A 58 -18.11 46.71 52.12
N GLN A 59 -16.94 46.08 51.97
CA GLN A 59 -16.67 45.07 50.94
C GLN A 59 -16.26 43.75 51.59
N ILE A 60 -16.98 42.69 51.22
CA ILE A 60 -16.67 41.31 51.61
C ILE A 60 -16.60 40.45 50.33
N GLU A 61 -15.81 39.38 50.39
CA GLU A 61 -15.56 38.50 49.24
C GLU A 61 -15.65 37.04 49.69
N SER A 62 -16.23 36.19 48.85
CA SER A 62 -16.17 34.73 49.04
C SER A 62 -14.95 34.14 48.33
N ASP A 63 -14.14 33.40 49.09
CA ASP A 63 -13.10 32.55 48.54
C ASP A 63 -13.72 31.21 48.13
N THR A 64 -13.95 31.02 46.83
CA THR A 64 -14.34 29.72 46.28
C THR A 64 -13.09 28.95 45.83
N SER A 65 -12.26 28.53 46.79
CA SER A 65 -11.10 27.68 46.50
C SER A 65 -11.48 26.22 46.21
N ASN A 66 -12.31 26.01 45.18
CA ASN A 66 -12.37 24.71 44.52
C ASN A 66 -11.17 24.61 43.57
N LYS A 67 -10.18 23.78 43.95
CA LYS A 67 -8.80 23.69 43.39
C LYS A 67 -8.63 23.55 41.87
N ASN A 68 -9.70 23.59 41.07
CA ASN A 68 -9.67 23.46 39.61
C ASN A 68 -10.23 24.66 38.82
N ASN A 69 -10.60 25.78 39.45
CA ASN A 69 -11.04 26.99 38.71
C ASN A 69 -10.66 28.28 39.46
N PHE A 70 -9.62 28.97 39.00
CA PHE A 70 -9.07 30.21 39.61
C PHE A 70 -9.87 31.51 39.32
N ALA A 71 -11.14 31.43 38.93
CA ALA A 71 -11.81 32.56 38.25
C ALA A 71 -13.04 33.18 38.94
N PHE A 72 -13.42 32.81 40.17
CA PHE A 72 -14.62 33.39 40.79
C PHE A 72 -14.43 33.66 42.29
N ALA A 73 -13.68 34.71 42.60
CA ALA A 73 -13.89 35.41 43.87
C ALA A 73 -15.08 36.36 43.65
N CYS A 74 -16.17 36.17 44.40
CA CYS A 74 -17.39 36.96 44.26
C CYS A 74 -17.43 38.02 45.36
N GLY A 75 -17.30 39.29 44.98
CA GLY A 75 -17.56 40.42 45.88
C GLY A 75 -19.06 40.58 46.13
N PHE A 76 -19.44 40.79 47.38
CA PHE A 76 -20.83 41.07 47.75
C PHE A 76 -21.06 42.59 47.84
N LEU A 77 -22.22 43.03 47.37
CA LEU A 77 -22.66 44.43 47.46
C LEU A 77 -23.47 44.67 48.76
N PRO A 78 -23.51 45.91 49.27
CA PRO A 78 -24.43 46.30 50.34
C PRO A 78 -25.87 45.85 50.02
N GLY A 79 -26.51 45.17 50.97
CA GLY A 79 -27.81 44.53 50.80
C GLY A 79 -27.75 43.00 50.66
N ALA A 80 -26.57 42.42 50.45
CA ALA A 80 -26.40 40.98 50.34
C ALA A 80 -26.77 40.25 51.64
N VAL A 81 -27.63 39.23 51.52
CA VAL A 81 -28.04 38.33 52.61
C VAL A 81 -27.28 37.02 52.49
N MET A 82 -26.48 36.68 53.51
CA MET A 82 -25.64 35.49 53.57
C MET A 82 -26.22 34.45 54.52
N ASN A 83 -25.92 33.17 54.28
CA ASN A 83 -26.39 32.01 55.05
C ASN A 83 -27.90 31.75 55.05
N LEU A 84 -28.71 32.54 54.33
CA LEU A 84 -30.17 32.41 54.30
C LEU A 84 -30.62 31.00 53.91
N ARG A 85 -30.06 30.48 52.81
CA ARG A 85 -30.34 29.12 52.32
C ARG A 85 -29.86 28.06 53.32
N GLN A 86 -28.64 28.20 53.83
CA GLN A 86 -28.02 27.24 54.73
C GLN A 86 -28.80 27.10 56.04
N LEU A 87 -29.31 28.22 56.57
CA LEU A 87 -30.11 28.23 57.79
C LEU A 87 -31.51 27.62 57.61
N LEU A 88 -32.10 27.77 56.42
CA LEU A 88 -33.43 27.23 56.12
C LEU A 88 -33.41 25.74 55.73
N LEU A 89 -32.31 25.26 55.13
CA LEU A 89 -32.15 23.88 54.66
C LEU A 89 -31.28 23.00 55.57
N ASP A 90 -30.77 23.54 56.68
CA ASP A 90 -29.77 22.87 57.55
C ASP A 90 -28.53 22.36 56.78
N GLU A 91 -28.08 23.11 55.77
CA GLU A 91 -26.88 22.82 54.98
C GLU A 91 -25.62 23.48 55.59
N LEU A 92 -24.45 22.87 55.40
CA LEU A 92 -23.15 23.48 55.74
C LEU A 92 -22.84 24.65 54.80
N THR A 93 -22.08 25.62 55.29
CA THR A 93 -21.70 26.80 54.51
C THR A 93 -20.71 26.45 53.38
N PRO A 94 -20.95 26.87 52.13
CA PRO A 94 -20.23 26.35 50.96
C PRO A 94 -18.87 27.02 50.71
N SER A 95 -18.67 28.23 51.24
CA SER A 95 -17.48 29.05 50.97
C SER A 95 -17.12 29.88 52.20
N THR A 96 -15.84 30.19 52.33
CA THR A 96 -15.33 31.10 53.35
C THR A 96 -15.53 32.53 52.88
N ILE A 97 -16.05 33.41 53.74
CA ILE A 97 -16.29 34.83 53.44
C ILE A 97 -15.35 35.68 54.31
N ILE A 98 -14.62 36.59 53.68
CA ILE A 98 -13.62 37.45 54.32
C ILE A 98 -13.97 38.91 54.07
N SER A 99 -13.76 39.78 55.06
CA SER A 99 -13.88 41.22 54.91
C SER A 99 -12.64 41.82 54.23
N LEU A 100 -12.84 42.57 53.14
CA LEU A 100 -11.78 43.30 52.43
C LEU A 100 -11.59 44.72 52.99
N THR A 101 -12.64 45.29 53.57
CA THR A 101 -12.62 46.56 54.30
C THR A 101 -13.23 46.37 55.69
N GLU A 102 -13.19 47.40 56.53
CA GLU A 102 -14.13 47.45 57.65
C GLU A 102 -15.57 47.41 57.09
N CYS A 103 -16.40 46.53 57.64
CA CYS A 103 -17.76 46.29 57.16
C CYS A 103 -18.75 46.36 58.31
N HIS A 104 -19.89 47.00 58.08
CA HIS A 104 -21.02 46.94 58.99
C HIS A 104 -21.99 45.87 58.52
N VAL A 105 -22.24 44.88 59.35
CA VAL A 105 -23.07 43.72 59.01
C VAL A 105 -24.15 43.58 60.07
N TRP A 106 -25.39 43.43 59.64
CA TRP A 106 -26.45 43.03 60.56
C TRP A 106 -26.46 41.52 60.73
N VAL A 107 -26.63 41.06 61.96
CA VAL A 107 -26.51 39.66 62.36
C VAL A 107 -27.79 39.22 63.05
N ILE A 108 -28.30 38.04 62.66
CA ILE A 108 -29.36 37.34 63.39
C ILE A 108 -28.83 35.94 63.75
N PRO A 109 -28.67 35.60 65.04
CA PRO A 109 -28.23 34.28 65.46
C PRO A 109 -29.09 33.16 64.87
N ALA A 110 -28.48 32.03 64.53
CA ALA A 110 -29.18 30.92 63.87
C ALA A 110 -30.44 30.44 64.62
N ALA A 111 -30.38 30.39 65.96
CA ALA A 111 -31.50 29.97 66.79
C ALA A 111 -32.70 30.93 66.70
N GLU A 112 -32.44 32.24 66.71
CA GLU A 112 -33.47 33.28 66.61
C GLU A 112 -34.07 33.35 65.21
N PHE A 113 -33.21 33.22 64.18
CA PHE A 113 -33.69 33.15 62.80
C PHE A 113 -34.58 31.93 62.57
N ARG A 114 -34.26 30.77 63.14
CA ARG A 114 -35.11 29.57 63.09
C ARG A 114 -36.44 29.75 63.81
N ALA A 115 -36.44 30.44 64.95
CA ALA A 115 -37.67 30.79 65.66
C ALA A 115 -38.56 31.74 64.84
N LEU A 116 -37.95 32.72 64.16
CA LEU A 116 -38.67 33.60 63.24
C LEU A 116 -39.23 32.84 62.03
N ALA A 117 -38.45 31.93 61.44
CA ALA A 117 -38.88 31.12 60.30
C ALA A 117 -40.03 30.15 60.66
N SER A 118 -40.08 29.66 61.90
CA SER A 118 -41.21 28.82 62.38
C SER A 118 -42.46 29.65 62.68
N GLN A 119 -42.29 30.87 63.19
CA GLN A 119 -43.40 31.79 63.48
C GLN A 119 -44.00 32.41 62.21
N TYR A 120 -43.18 32.66 61.17
CA TYR A 120 -43.59 33.23 59.89
C TYR A 120 -43.24 32.28 58.73
N PRO A 121 -44.08 31.27 58.44
CA PRO A 121 -43.83 30.29 57.37
C PRO A 121 -43.65 30.89 55.97
N GLU A 122 -44.11 32.12 55.75
CA GLU A 122 -43.92 32.88 54.51
C GLU A 122 -42.43 33.09 54.15
N ILE A 123 -41.54 33.14 55.16
CA ILE A 123 -40.09 33.27 54.96
C ILE A 123 -39.55 32.09 54.16
N THR A 124 -39.95 30.88 54.53
CA THR A 124 -39.56 29.63 53.85
C THR A 124 -40.26 29.47 52.49
N GLN A 125 -41.51 29.91 52.37
CA GLN A 125 -42.27 29.84 51.11
C GLN A 125 -41.75 30.81 50.04
N ALA A 126 -41.32 32.02 50.41
CA ALA A 126 -40.76 32.98 49.46
C ALA A 126 -39.43 32.49 48.87
N LEU A 127 -38.54 31.93 49.70
CA LEU A 127 -37.25 31.37 49.24
C LEU A 127 -37.46 30.19 48.28
N SER A 128 -38.35 29.25 48.64
CA SER A 128 -38.63 28.07 47.81
C SER A 128 -39.18 28.43 46.43
N ARG A 129 -40.03 29.47 46.31
CA ARG A 129 -40.51 29.98 45.02
C ARG A 129 -39.39 30.61 44.17
N SER A 130 -38.53 31.42 44.77
CA SER A 130 -37.39 32.04 44.07
C SER A 130 -36.42 30.98 43.53
N LEU A 131 -36.07 29.99 44.37
CA LEU A 131 -35.22 28.86 43.97
C LEU A 131 -35.85 28.01 42.86
N ALA A 132 -37.16 27.77 42.92
CA ALA A 132 -37.87 27.01 41.88
C ALA A 132 -37.85 27.75 40.53
N GLN A 133 -37.98 29.08 40.54
CA GLN A 133 -37.91 29.90 39.32
C GLN A 133 -36.50 29.93 38.71
N GLU A 134 -35.46 30.12 39.53
CA GLU A 134 -34.06 30.04 39.08
C GLU A 134 -33.73 28.65 38.53
N LEU A 135 -34.15 27.59 39.22
CA LEU A 135 -33.95 26.21 38.77
C LEU A 135 -34.67 25.93 37.45
N ALA A 136 -35.90 26.41 37.28
CA ALA A 136 -36.65 26.27 36.04
C ALA A 136 -35.95 26.98 34.86
N GLN A 137 -35.44 28.20 35.10
CA GLN A 137 -34.67 28.94 34.09
C GLN A 137 -33.38 28.22 33.71
N VAL A 138 -32.57 27.78 34.68
CA VAL A 138 -31.33 27.04 34.40
C VAL A 138 -31.61 25.71 33.71
N THR A 139 -32.68 25.00 34.10
CA THR A 139 -33.07 23.73 33.47
C THR A 139 -33.50 23.95 32.01
N SER A 140 -34.25 25.02 31.73
CA SER A 140 -34.65 25.36 30.36
C SER A 140 -33.45 25.72 29.47
N ALA A 141 -32.49 26.48 29.99
CA ALA A 141 -31.25 26.79 29.28
C ALA A 141 -30.38 25.54 29.05
N LEU A 142 -30.29 24.66 30.05
CA LEU A 142 -29.53 23.41 29.96
C LEU A 142 -30.15 22.45 28.93
N THR A 143 -31.47 22.30 28.94
CA THR A 143 -32.19 21.45 27.98
C THR A 143 -32.02 21.97 26.55
N TYR A 144 -32.14 23.29 26.34
CA TYR A 144 -31.87 23.90 25.04
C TYR A 144 -30.44 23.62 24.53
N GLU A 145 -29.40 23.80 25.37
CA GLU A 145 -28.01 23.52 24.98
C GLU A 145 -27.75 22.02 24.76
N GLN A 146 -28.42 21.13 25.50
CA GLN A 146 -28.36 19.69 25.27
C GLN A 146 -28.95 19.31 23.92
N GLU A 147 -30.15 19.81 23.59
CA GLU A 147 -30.79 19.57 22.29
C GLU A 147 -29.96 20.13 21.14
N ARG A 148 -29.44 21.35 21.29
CA ARG A 148 -28.52 21.98 20.34
C ARG A 148 -27.28 21.13 20.10
N SER A 149 -26.64 20.66 21.17
CA SER A 149 -25.45 19.81 21.09
C SER A 149 -25.75 18.49 20.38
N VAL A 150 -26.86 17.83 20.72
CA VAL A 150 -27.29 16.57 20.07
C VAL A 150 -27.59 16.78 18.58
N ALA A 151 -28.26 17.87 18.21
CA ALA A 151 -28.61 18.18 16.83
C ALA A 151 -27.38 18.48 15.96
N LEU A 152 -26.40 19.24 16.48
CA LEU A 152 -25.22 19.65 15.72
C LEU A 152 -24.11 18.58 15.69
N ARG A 153 -24.03 17.72 16.71
CA ARG A 153 -22.93 16.74 16.89
C ARG A 153 -22.57 15.91 15.65
N PRO A 154 -23.51 15.41 14.83
CA PRO A 154 -23.18 14.63 13.64
C PRO A 154 -22.43 15.42 12.56
N TYR A 155 -22.56 16.76 12.58
CA TYR A 155 -22.05 17.65 11.54
C TYR A 155 -20.86 18.49 12.00
N LEU A 156 -20.52 18.47 13.29
CA LEU A 156 -19.49 19.31 13.88
C LEU A 156 -18.10 19.07 13.25
N VAL A 157 -17.48 20.17 12.85
CA VAL A 157 -16.04 20.25 12.55
C VAL A 157 -15.39 20.91 13.76
N THR A 158 -14.42 20.23 14.38
CA THR A 158 -13.88 20.63 15.68
C THR A 158 -12.53 21.34 15.63
N LYS A 159 -11.82 21.24 14.50
CA LYS A 159 -10.55 21.94 14.27
C LYS A 159 -10.16 21.96 12.80
N ALA A 160 -9.36 22.95 12.41
CA ALA A 160 -8.56 22.87 11.19
C ALA A 160 -7.48 21.79 11.35
N GLN A 161 -7.21 21.02 10.31
CA GLN A 161 -6.20 19.97 10.35
C GLN A 161 -4.78 20.57 10.29
N ARG A 162 -4.57 21.54 9.38
CA ARG A 162 -3.27 22.17 9.14
C ARG A 162 -3.41 23.46 8.32
N GLY A 163 -2.37 24.30 8.36
CA GLY A 163 -2.22 25.41 7.42
C GLY A 163 -1.86 24.95 5.99
N ILE A 164 -1.95 25.86 5.03
CA ILE A 164 -1.48 25.61 3.65
C ILE A 164 0.04 25.44 3.65
N VAL A 165 0.53 24.34 3.09
CA VAL A 165 1.96 24.00 2.97
C VAL A 165 2.49 24.34 1.57
N GLY A 166 3.71 24.89 1.49
CA GLY A 166 4.36 25.27 0.23
C GLY A 166 4.81 26.74 0.19
N THR A 167 5.73 27.07 -0.70
CA THR A 167 6.28 28.44 -0.85
C THR A 167 5.99 29.04 -2.23
N SER A 168 5.26 28.34 -3.08
CA SER A 168 4.89 28.85 -4.40
C SER A 168 4.00 30.11 -4.30
N ARG A 169 4.04 30.93 -5.36
CA ARG A 169 3.12 32.07 -5.53
C ARG A 169 1.64 31.68 -5.35
N TYR A 170 1.28 30.46 -5.73
CA TYR A 170 -0.07 29.92 -5.59
C TYR A 170 -0.42 29.63 -4.13
N ALA A 171 0.49 29.03 -3.37
CA ALA A 171 0.30 28.78 -1.94
C ALA A 171 0.24 30.09 -1.14
N LEU A 172 1.09 31.07 -1.45
CA LEU A 172 1.07 32.39 -0.82
C LEU A 172 -0.25 33.13 -1.09
N ARG A 173 -0.69 33.18 -2.35
CA ARG A 173 -1.97 33.80 -2.73
C ARG A 173 -3.16 33.12 -2.06
N LEU A 174 -3.16 31.79 -1.97
CA LEU A 174 -4.22 31.04 -1.30
C LEU A 174 -4.30 31.36 0.21
N ARG A 175 -3.14 31.52 0.89
CA ARG A 175 -3.13 31.97 2.29
C ARG A 175 -3.70 33.36 2.46
N GLU A 176 -3.40 34.27 1.54
CA GLU A 176 -3.96 35.62 1.57
C GLU A 176 -5.48 35.61 1.43
N GLN A 177 -5.99 34.89 0.42
CA GLN A 177 -7.43 34.76 0.20
C GLN A 177 -8.16 34.14 1.39
N ILE A 178 -7.55 33.16 2.06
CA ILE A 178 -8.09 32.56 3.30
C ILE A 178 -8.14 33.60 4.43
N ARG A 179 -7.10 34.42 4.59
CA ARG A 179 -7.02 35.46 5.61
C ARG A 179 -8.07 36.55 5.39
N GLU A 180 -8.20 37.01 4.15
CA GLU A 180 -9.25 37.97 3.75
C GLU A 180 -10.64 37.38 4.00
N ALA A 181 -10.88 36.11 3.69
CA ALA A 181 -12.16 35.44 3.93
C ALA A 181 -12.45 35.20 5.42
N ALA A 182 -11.42 35.07 6.24
CA ALA A 182 -11.58 34.98 7.68
C ALA A 182 -11.96 36.32 8.32
N ALA A 183 -11.53 37.44 7.72
CA ALA A 183 -11.73 38.79 8.24
C ALA A 183 -13.17 39.33 8.06
N ASP A 184 -13.91 38.87 7.06
CA ASP A 184 -15.30 39.28 6.80
C ASP A 184 -16.30 38.10 6.90
N ARG A 185 -17.60 38.38 6.98
CA ARG A 185 -18.67 37.35 7.02
C ARG A 185 -19.30 37.09 5.64
N LYS A 186 -18.65 37.48 4.54
CA LYS A 186 -19.22 37.26 3.20
C LYS A 186 -19.30 35.78 2.89
N SER A 187 -20.36 35.36 2.20
CA SER A 187 -20.46 33.99 1.68
C SER A 187 -19.26 33.70 0.77
N THR A 188 -18.60 32.57 1.00
CA THR A 188 -17.36 32.22 0.28
C THR A 188 -17.45 30.85 -0.36
N GLU A 189 -17.21 30.77 -1.65
CA GLU A 189 -17.13 29.52 -2.42
C GLU A 189 -15.67 29.11 -2.58
N ILE A 190 -15.36 27.86 -2.24
CA ILE A 190 -14.07 27.22 -2.37
C ILE A 190 -14.19 26.24 -3.54
N PHE A 191 -13.75 26.69 -4.70
CA PHE A 191 -13.88 25.97 -5.96
C PHE A 191 -12.58 25.25 -6.31
N GLY A 192 -12.65 23.99 -6.72
CA GLY A 192 -11.50 23.30 -7.29
C GLY A 192 -11.70 21.80 -7.49
N GLU A 193 -10.73 21.17 -8.14
CA GLU A 193 -10.73 19.72 -8.42
C GLU A 193 -10.86 18.84 -7.17
N PRO A 194 -11.29 17.57 -7.35
CA PRO A 194 -11.29 16.58 -6.28
C PRO A 194 -9.91 16.41 -5.63
N GLY A 195 -9.90 16.17 -4.32
CA GLY A 195 -8.68 15.85 -3.58
C GLY A 195 -7.79 17.04 -3.20
N LEU A 196 -8.30 18.28 -3.27
CA LEU A 196 -7.57 19.50 -2.88
C LEU A 196 -7.69 19.90 -1.41
N GLU A 197 -8.29 19.06 -0.56
CA GLU A 197 -8.53 19.35 0.87
C GLU A 197 -9.33 20.65 1.11
N LYS A 198 -10.33 20.93 0.26
CA LYS A 198 -11.18 22.14 0.32
C LYS A 198 -11.87 22.29 1.68
N ASP A 199 -12.27 21.18 2.31
CA ASP A 199 -12.84 21.14 3.66
C ASP A 199 -11.90 21.76 4.71
N ASN A 200 -10.59 21.52 4.59
CA ASN A 200 -9.61 22.10 5.50
C ASN A 200 -9.44 23.61 5.25
N ILE A 201 -9.61 24.06 4.00
CA ILE A 201 -9.63 25.50 3.68
C ILE A 201 -10.82 26.17 4.35
N ALA A 202 -12.00 25.57 4.30
CA ALA A 202 -13.18 26.07 5.01
C ALA A 202 -12.94 26.16 6.53
N ALA A 203 -12.31 25.13 7.11
CA ALA A 203 -11.95 25.13 8.53
C ALA A 203 -10.94 26.23 8.87
N LEU A 204 -9.93 26.47 8.01
CA LEU A 204 -8.96 27.55 8.20
C LEU A 204 -9.63 28.94 8.20
N ILE A 205 -10.63 29.15 7.34
CA ILE A 205 -11.40 30.40 7.31
C ILE A 205 -12.15 30.60 8.63
N HIS A 206 -12.87 29.57 9.10
CA HIS A 206 -13.63 29.65 10.34
C HIS A 206 -12.72 29.86 11.57
N TYR A 207 -11.71 29.00 11.77
CA TYR A 207 -10.84 29.09 12.95
C TYR A 207 -9.85 30.27 12.90
N GLY A 208 -9.65 30.86 11.73
CA GLY A 208 -8.89 32.10 11.55
C GLY A 208 -9.70 33.37 11.83
N SER A 209 -11.00 33.26 12.09
CA SER A 209 -11.92 34.40 12.23
C SER A 209 -12.26 34.76 13.68
N PRO A 210 -12.90 35.91 13.93
CA PRO A 210 -13.37 36.29 15.27
C PRO A 210 -14.34 35.27 15.90
N GLN A 211 -15.12 34.57 15.08
CA GLN A 211 -16.11 33.56 15.52
C GLN A 211 -15.52 32.15 15.66
N ARG A 212 -14.21 32.00 15.83
CA ARG A 212 -13.54 30.69 16.00
C ARG A 212 -14.03 29.84 17.20
N ARG A 213 -14.77 30.46 18.13
CA ARG A 213 -15.38 29.80 19.31
C ARG A 213 -16.79 29.28 19.02
N GLU A 214 -17.43 29.76 17.96
CA GLU A 214 -18.76 29.31 17.56
C GLU A 214 -18.70 27.96 16.85
N PRO A 215 -19.80 27.18 16.84
CA PRO A 215 -19.81 25.88 16.15
C PRO A 215 -19.64 26.04 14.64
N MET A 216 -18.87 25.14 14.06
CA MET A 216 -18.76 24.94 12.62
C MET A 216 -19.38 23.60 12.26
N ILE A 217 -20.37 23.59 11.37
CA ILE A 217 -20.97 22.35 10.86
C ILE A 217 -20.69 22.18 9.37
N LYS A 218 -20.52 20.95 8.93
CA LYS A 218 -20.36 20.59 7.53
C LYS A 218 -21.42 19.58 7.12
N ILE A 219 -22.13 19.92 6.05
CA ILE A 219 -23.21 19.09 5.50
C ILE A 219 -22.87 18.75 4.05
N ASN A 220 -23.09 17.49 3.67
CA ASN A 220 -23.01 17.09 2.26
C ASN A 220 -24.37 17.35 1.58
N CYS A 221 -24.38 18.19 0.54
CA CYS A 221 -25.60 18.59 -0.15
C CYS A 221 -26.33 17.42 -0.82
N GLY A 222 -25.61 16.36 -1.22
CA GLY A 222 -26.23 15.17 -1.81
C GLY A 222 -27.04 14.29 -0.84
N ILE A 223 -26.99 14.57 0.47
CA ILE A 223 -27.74 13.82 1.50
C ILE A 223 -28.95 14.65 1.99
N LEU A 224 -29.05 15.93 1.64
CA LEU A 224 -30.17 16.78 2.04
C LEU A 224 -31.47 16.33 1.40
N GLN A 225 -32.55 16.35 2.18
CA GLN A 225 -33.89 16.14 1.65
C GLN A 225 -34.26 17.23 0.65
N THR A 226 -35.04 16.86 -0.38
CA THR A 226 -35.58 17.79 -1.39
C THR A 226 -36.35 18.96 -0.78
N SER A 227 -37.03 18.72 0.35
CA SER A 227 -37.77 19.73 1.11
C SER A 227 -36.89 20.72 1.88
N GLY A 228 -35.62 20.38 2.16
CA GLY A 228 -34.72 21.19 2.98
C GLY A 228 -35.06 21.24 4.47
N VAL A 229 -35.97 20.36 4.95
CA VAL A 229 -36.43 20.34 6.37
C VAL A 229 -35.27 20.25 7.36
N ASP A 230 -34.22 19.49 7.04
CA ASP A 230 -33.06 19.35 7.93
C ASP A 230 -32.34 20.69 8.17
N LEU A 231 -32.27 21.54 7.14
CA LEU A 231 -31.53 22.81 7.20
C LEU A 231 -32.40 23.95 7.74
N PHE A 232 -33.62 24.07 7.20
CA PHE A 232 -34.54 25.18 7.47
C PHE A 232 -35.53 24.90 8.61
N GLY A 233 -35.67 23.65 9.04
CA GLY A 233 -36.63 23.25 10.05
C GLY A 233 -38.07 23.28 9.56
N ARG A 234 -39.00 23.02 10.48
CA ARG A 234 -40.44 22.99 10.22
C ARG A 234 -41.18 23.93 11.17
N VAL A 235 -42.19 24.65 10.66
CA VAL A 235 -43.07 25.48 11.50
C VAL A 235 -43.79 24.61 12.54
N GLY A 236 -43.77 25.03 13.81
CA GLY A 236 -44.40 24.30 14.93
C GLY A 236 -43.81 22.91 15.20
N GLY A 237 -42.66 22.57 14.59
CA GLY A 237 -42.03 21.27 14.68
C GLY A 237 -40.56 21.37 15.07
N LYS A 238 -39.74 20.46 14.53
CA LYS A 238 -38.30 20.40 14.82
C LYS A 238 -37.58 21.62 14.21
N ALA A 239 -36.82 22.32 15.05
CA ALA A 239 -35.94 23.41 14.63
C ALA A 239 -34.86 22.93 13.64
N GLY A 240 -34.55 23.79 12.67
CA GLY A 240 -33.57 23.51 11.62
C GLY A 240 -32.13 23.66 12.09
N LEU A 241 -31.19 23.09 11.34
CA LEU A 241 -29.76 23.23 11.65
C LEU A 241 -29.29 24.69 11.69
N LEU A 242 -29.86 25.58 10.87
CA LEU A 242 -29.53 27.02 10.88
C LEU A 242 -29.93 27.72 12.18
N GLU A 243 -31.04 27.30 12.77
CA GLU A 243 -31.54 27.84 14.04
C GLU A 243 -30.63 27.41 15.19
N TRP A 244 -30.30 26.12 15.27
CA TRP A 244 -29.36 25.59 16.26
C TRP A 244 -27.93 26.16 16.11
N LEU A 245 -27.51 26.46 14.89
CA LEU A 245 -26.17 26.95 14.60
C LEU A 245 -25.92 28.38 15.11
N GLY A 246 -26.93 29.26 15.03
CA GLY A 246 -26.82 30.66 15.43
C GLY A 246 -25.70 31.39 14.68
N ASP A 247 -24.76 32.00 15.42
CA ASP A 247 -23.61 32.74 14.88
C ASP A 247 -22.48 31.87 14.31
N GLY A 248 -22.68 30.55 14.25
CA GLY A 248 -21.73 29.58 13.74
C GLY A 248 -21.42 29.68 12.25
N THR A 249 -20.79 28.63 11.72
CA THR A 249 -20.44 28.52 10.30
C THR A 249 -21.02 27.27 9.69
N LEU A 250 -21.78 27.44 8.60
CA LEU A 250 -22.33 26.37 7.79
C LEU A 250 -21.42 26.12 6.58
N VAL A 251 -20.91 24.90 6.45
CA VAL A 251 -20.20 24.44 5.26
C VAL A 251 -21.10 23.55 4.42
N LEU A 252 -21.40 24.00 3.21
CA LEU A 252 -22.13 23.26 2.19
C LEU A 252 -21.14 22.54 1.28
N ASN A 253 -20.98 21.23 1.48
CA ASN A 253 -20.06 20.41 0.70
C ASN A 253 -20.76 19.79 -0.52
N ASN A 254 -20.06 19.77 -1.66
CA ASN A 254 -20.59 19.30 -2.94
C ASN A 254 -21.88 20.00 -3.36
N ILE A 255 -21.88 21.32 -3.40
CA ILE A 255 -23.09 22.11 -3.71
C ILE A 255 -23.73 21.75 -5.06
N GLN A 256 -22.95 21.24 -6.01
CA GLN A 256 -23.44 20.74 -7.29
C GLN A 256 -24.34 19.49 -7.18
N GLU A 257 -24.37 18.81 -6.03
CA GLU A 257 -25.22 17.64 -5.75
C GLU A 257 -26.54 18.03 -5.04
N LEU A 258 -26.81 19.32 -4.88
CA LEU A 258 -28.04 19.80 -4.25
C LEU A 258 -29.28 19.39 -5.08
N PRO A 259 -30.37 18.93 -4.44
CA PRO A 259 -31.60 18.64 -5.16
C PRO A 259 -32.12 19.85 -5.94
N PRO A 260 -32.57 19.69 -7.21
CA PRO A 260 -33.01 20.80 -8.05
C PRO A 260 -34.12 21.66 -7.43
N GLU A 261 -35.02 21.04 -6.65
CA GLU A 261 -36.14 21.67 -5.97
C GLU A 261 -35.69 22.58 -4.83
N LEU A 262 -34.57 22.25 -4.17
CA LEU A 262 -34.02 23.01 -3.05
C LEU A 262 -33.16 24.21 -3.52
N LEU A 263 -32.72 24.19 -4.79
CA LEU A 263 -31.81 25.19 -5.35
C LEU A 263 -32.32 26.64 -5.27
N PRO A 264 -33.58 26.96 -5.60
CA PRO A 264 -34.09 28.33 -5.51
C PRO A 264 -34.04 28.88 -4.08
N ALA A 265 -34.46 28.08 -3.10
CA ALA A 265 -34.43 28.44 -1.68
C ALA A 265 -33.00 28.67 -1.18
N MET A 266 -32.05 27.85 -1.64
CA MET A 266 -30.65 28.00 -1.27
C MET A 266 -29.99 29.22 -1.90
N VAL A 267 -30.31 29.53 -3.14
CA VAL A 267 -29.84 30.76 -3.81
C VAL A 267 -30.34 32.00 -3.07
N GLN A 268 -31.62 32.01 -2.66
CA GLN A 268 -32.16 33.08 -1.83
C GLN A 268 -31.40 33.19 -0.51
N PHE A 269 -31.24 32.09 0.21
CA PHE A 269 -30.53 32.07 1.49
C PHE A 269 -29.09 32.58 1.39
N ILE A 270 -28.32 32.14 0.39
CA ILE A 270 -26.93 32.57 0.19
C ILE A 270 -26.83 34.07 -0.12
N LYS A 271 -27.84 34.63 -0.82
CA LYS A 271 -27.86 36.03 -1.25
C LYS A 271 -28.32 36.99 -0.15
N THR A 272 -29.36 36.64 0.59
CA THR A 272 -30.02 37.54 1.55
C THR A 272 -29.79 37.18 3.01
N GLY A 273 -29.29 35.97 3.31
CA GLY A 273 -29.18 35.44 4.67
C GLY A 273 -30.53 35.03 5.27
N THR A 274 -31.62 35.04 4.46
CA THR A 274 -32.97 34.74 4.91
C THR A 274 -33.46 33.41 4.35
N TYR A 275 -34.13 32.60 5.16
CA TYR A 275 -34.74 31.34 4.76
C TYR A 275 -36.17 31.22 5.27
N THR A 276 -36.98 30.38 4.64
CA THR A 276 -38.35 30.11 5.06
C THR A 276 -38.44 28.67 5.58
N PRO A 277 -38.88 28.44 6.84
CA PRO A 277 -39.10 27.09 7.35
C PRO A 277 -40.14 26.33 6.54
N VAL A 278 -40.03 25.00 6.51
CA VAL A 278 -40.96 24.16 5.74
C VAL A 278 -42.32 24.11 6.45
N THR A 279 -43.41 24.27 5.70
CA THR A 279 -44.80 24.16 6.17
C THR A 279 -45.42 22.83 5.75
N ARG A 280 -46.42 22.34 6.48
CA ARG A 280 -47.22 21.20 6.01
C ARG A 280 -48.17 21.65 4.90
N ASP A 281 -48.50 20.74 3.99
CA ASP A 281 -49.57 20.98 3.02
C ASP A 281 -50.89 21.33 3.74
N GLY A 282 -51.47 22.49 3.42
CA GLY A 282 -52.71 23.01 4.02
C GLY A 282 -52.52 24.00 5.17
N GLU A 283 -51.29 24.28 5.61
CA GLU A 283 -50.98 25.31 6.62
C GLU A 283 -50.61 26.67 5.97
N PRO A 284 -50.77 27.80 6.69
CA PRO A 284 -50.35 29.12 6.20
C PRO A 284 -48.86 29.15 5.85
N LEU A 285 -48.48 29.89 4.80
CA LEU A 285 -47.08 30.10 4.41
C LEU A 285 -46.27 30.67 5.59
N ALA A 286 -45.11 30.08 5.85
CA ALA A 286 -44.23 30.50 6.93
C ALA A 286 -43.59 31.87 6.66
N GLU A 287 -43.37 32.64 7.73
CA GLU A 287 -42.65 33.89 7.65
C GLU A 287 -41.13 33.65 7.42
N PRO A 288 -40.46 34.47 6.58
CA PRO A 288 -39.02 34.40 6.39
C PRO A 288 -38.24 34.72 7.68
N ARG A 289 -37.23 33.92 7.99
CA ARG A 289 -36.31 34.10 9.12
C ARG A 289 -34.93 34.50 8.64
N THR A 290 -34.22 35.32 9.41
CA THR A 290 -32.82 35.71 9.13
C THR A 290 -31.86 34.83 9.94
N SER A 291 -30.81 34.30 9.31
CA SER A 291 -29.73 33.57 10.00
C SER A 291 -28.46 34.41 10.06
N PRO A 292 -27.81 34.53 11.23
CA PRO A 292 -26.52 35.20 11.34
C PRO A 292 -25.33 34.29 10.97
N ALA A 293 -25.58 33.04 10.58
CA ALA A 293 -24.54 32.06 10.28
C ALA A 293 -23.65 32.47 9.08
N ARG A 294 -22.34 32.25 9.20
CA ARG A 294 -21.42 32.37 8.05
C ARG A 294 -21.61 31.18 7.10
N ILE A 295 -21.65 31.45 5.80
CA ILE A 295 -21.82 30.42 4.77
C ILE A 295 -20.51 30.19 4.01
N LEU A 296 -20.03 28.94 4.02
CA LEU A 296 -18.91 28.48 3.21
C LEU A 296 -19.37 27.37 2.27
N ILE A 297 -19.00 27.43 1.01
CA ILE A 297 -19.47 26.52 -0.03
C ILE A 297 -18.26 25.81 -0.63
N ILE A 298 -18.37 24.50 -0.87
CA ILE A 298 -17.34 23.70 -1.52
C ILE A 298 -17.91 23.12 -2.80
N SER A 299 -17.24 23.40 -3.91
CA SER A 299 -17.68 23.03 -5.25
C SER A 299 -16.54 22.41 -6.06
N GLU A 300 -16.91 21.44 -6.92
CA GLU A 300 -15.98 20.78 -7.86
C GLU A 300 -16.33 21.05 -9.32
N LYS A 301 -17.59 21.40 -9.56
CA LYS A 301 -18.13 21.82 -10.85
C LYS A 301 -18.75 23.19 -10.68
N THR A 302 -18.65 23.99 -11.73
CA THR A 302 -19.24 25.33 -11.73
C THR A 302 -20.75 25.22 -11.74
N GLU A 303 -21.41 25.78 -10.72
CA GLU A 303 -22.86 25.95 -10.68
C GLU A 303 -23.21 27.43 -10.86
N SER A 304 -23.59 27.79 -12.08
CA SER A 304 -23.71 29.19 -12.52
C SER A 304 -24.66 30.04 -11.70
N LYS A 305 -25.73 29.44 -11.12
CA LYS A 305 -26.70 30.16 -10.28
C LYS A 305 -26.11 30.54 -8.92
N ILE A 306 -25.23 29.69 -8.39
CA ILE A 306 -24.61 29.88 -7.07
C ILE A 306 -23.40 30.79 -7.19
N GLU A 307 -22.53 30.59 -8.19
CA GLU A 307 -21.33 31.43 -8.40
C GLU A 307 -21.69 32.93 -8.49
N ARG A 308 -22.85 33.27 -9.07
CA ARG A 308 -23.34 34.66 -9.18
C ARG A 308 -23.88 35.27 -7.88
N CYS A 309 -24.17 34.45 -6.87
CA CYS A 309 -24.80 34.88 -5.63
C CYS A 309 -23.82 34.92 -4.45
N VAL A 310 -22.64 34.31 -4.58
CA VAL A 310 -21.64 34.22 -3.53
C VAL A 310 -20.79 35.49 -3.47
N GLY A 311 -20.49 35.98 -2.27
CA GLY A 311 -19.73 37.21 -2.06
C GLY A 311 -18.25 37.12 -2.43
N ARG A 312 -17.62 35.94 -2.34
CA ARG A 312 -16.22 35.70 -2.72
C ARG A 312 -16.00 34.29 -3.26
N VAL A 313 -15.16 34.15 -4.29
CA VAL A 313 -14.75 32.85 -4.85
C VAL A 313 -13.25 32.64 -4.67
N ILE A 314 -12.87 31.57 -4.00
CA ILE A 314 -11.49 31.10 -3.82
C ILE A 314 -11.28 29.90 -4.74
N LYS A 315 -10.53 30.11 -5.84
CA LYS A 315 -10.15 29.04 -6.77
C LYS A 315 -8.90 28.34 -6.27
N VAL A 316 -9.04 27.09 -5.84
CA VAL A 316 -7.95 26.28 -5.31
C VAL A 316 -7.15 25.67 -6.46
N PRO A 317 -5.86 26.01 -6.62
CA PRO A 317 -5.07 25.55 -7.75
C PRO A 317 -4.75 24.05 -7.63
N PRO A 318 -4.82 23.27 -8.73
CA PRO A 318 -4.45 21.87 -8.71
C PRO A 318 -2.95 21.68 -8.44
N VAL A 319 -2.55 20.52 -7.95
CA VAL A 319 -1.14 20.27 -7.57
C VAL A 319 -0.20 20.41 -8.79
N ARG A 320 -0.65 20.03 -10.00
CA ARG A 320 0.14 20.13 -11.24
C ARG A 320 0.64 21.53 -11.60
N VAL A 321 -0.05 22.60 -11.17
CA VAL A 321 0.40 23.99 -11.43
C VAL A 321 1.31 24.53 -10.32
N ARG A 322 1.40 23.84 -9.17
CA ARG A 322 2.23 24.21 -8.02
C ARG A 322 3.21 23.10 -7.63
N LYS A 323 3.86 22.50 -8.64
CA LYS A 323 4.86 21.42 -8.50
C LYS A 323 6.01 21.77 -7.54
N ALA A 324 6.35 23.05 -7.39
CA ALA A 324 7.34 23.54 -6.42
C ALA A 324 6.98 23.20 -4.96
N ASP A 325 5.70 23.06 -4.63
CA ASP A 325 5.24 22.76 -3.27
C ASP A 325 5.30 21.27 -2.92
N ILE A 326 5.51 20.38 -3.90
CA ILE A 326 5.47 18.93 -3.70
C ILE A 326 6.50 18.47 -2.66
N LYS A 327 7.72 19.02 -2.67
CA LYS A 327 8.75 18.67 -1.69
C LYS A 327 8.27 18.90 -0.26
N ALA A 328 7.82 20.11 0.03
CA ALA A 328 7.32 20.48 1.35
C ALA A 328 6.10 19.64 1.77
N GLN A 329 5.23 19.31 0.82
CA GLN A 329 4.06 18.47 1.08
C GLN A 329 4.43 17.02 1.43
N VAL A 330 5.35 16.42 0.67
CA VAL A 330 5.83 15.07 0.93
C VAL A 330 6.51 15.02 2.30
N GLU A 331 7.41 15.96 2.59
CA GLU A 331 8.09 16.04 3.89
C GLU A 331 7.10 16.16 5.06
N TYR A 332 6.06 16.99 4.88
CA TYR A 332 4.99 17.14 5.86
C TYR A 332 4.24 15.82 6.08
N TYR A 333 3.76 15.17 5.03
CA TYR A 333 3.02 13.91 5.14
C TYR A 333 3.89 12.78 5.73
N THR A 334 5.16 12.72 5.36
CA THR A 334 6.12 11.78 5.95
C THR A 334 6.26 12.02 7.46
N SER A 335 6.50 13.26 7.88
CA SER A 335 6.61 13.59 9.30
C SER A 335 5.33 13.31 10.09
N LEU A 336 4.16 13.58 9.51
CA LEU A 336 2.87 13.31 10.13
C LEU A 336 2.67 11.81 10.35
N TYR A 337 2.89 11.00 9.31
CA TYR A 337 2.65 9.57 9.36
C TYR A 337 3.62 8.85 10.31
N VAL A 338 4.91 9.20 10.23
CA VAL A 338 5.98 8.64 11.07
C VAL A 338 5.70 8.89 12.56
N ARG A 339 5.31 10.12 12.93
CA ARG A 339 4.94 10.45 14.32
C ARG A 339 3.73 9.67 14.81
N SER A 340 2.71 9.49 13.98
CA SER A 340 1.50 8.76 14.37
C SER A 340 1.73 7.26 14.61
N ARG A 341 2.85 6.71 14.12
CA ARG A 341 3.19 5.27 14.19
C ARG A 341 4.43 4.96 15.02
N GLY A 342 5.13 5.96 15.55
CA GLY A 342 6.40 5.76 16.28
C GLY A 342 7.53 5.20 15.42
N LEU A 343 7.55 5.52 14.12
CA LEU A 343 8.58 5.03 13.18
C LEU A 343 9.78 5.99 13.11
N ALA A 344 10.89 5.55 12.51
CA ALA A 344 11.97 6.44 12.10
C ALA A 344 11.58 7.22 10.82
N LYS A 345 12.04 8.46 10.67
CA LYS A 345 11.75 9.27 9.48
C LYS A 345 12.63 8.83 8.31
N PRO A 346 12.05 8.30 7.21
CA PRO A 346 12.85 7.93 6.05
C PRO A 346 13.28 9.15 5.23
N HIS A 347 14.43 9.06 4.58
CA HIS A 347 14.95 10.02 3.62
C HIS A 347 14.38 9.76 2.23
N ILE A 348 14.01 10.81 1.50
CA ILE A 348 13.49 10.70 0.13
C ILE A 348 14.61 11.05 -0.84
N THR A 349 14.91 10.13 -1.75
CA THR A 349 15.98 10.33 -2.74
C THR A 349 15.66 11.50 -3.69
N PRO A 350 16.67 12.25 -4.16
CA PRO A 350 16.48 13.33 -5.13
C PRO A 350 15.81 12.87 -6.45
N GLU A 351 16.06 11.63 -6.87
CA GLU A 351 15.48 10.99 -8.05
C GLU A 351 13.97 10.79 -7.85
N ALA A 352 13.58 10.22 -6.70
CA ALA A 352 12.17 10.05 -6.33
C ALA A 352 11.43 11.39 -6.31
N LEU A 353 12.05 12.42 -5.72
CA LEU A 353 11.45 13.75 -5.65
C LEU A 353 11.26 14.37 -7.03
N ARG A 354 12.28 14.29 -7.91
CA ARG A 354 12.17 14.76 -9.30
C ARG A 354 11.05 14.05 -10.04
N ARG A 355 10.91 12.73 -9.84
CA ARG A 355 9.84 11.96 -10.46
C ARG A 355 8.46 12.36 -9.94
N LEU A 356 8.31 12.52 -8.63
CA LEU A 356 7.08 13.06 -8.02
C LEU A 356 6.73 14.43 -8.62
N GLN A 357 7.70 15.34 -8.75
CA GLN A 357 7.48 16.64 -9.37
C GLN A 357 7.09 16.57 -10.86
N SER A 358 7.54 15.55 -11.58
CA SER A 358 7.18 15.37 -12.99
C SER A 358 5.72 14.92 -13.20
N TYR A 359 5.10 14.27 -12.20
CA TYR A 359 3.76 13.71 -12.31
C TYR A 359 2.66 14.75 -12.05
N ASP A 360 1.49 14.57 -12.67
CA ASP A 360 0.43 15.58 -12.67
C ASP A 360 -0.60 15.44 -11.54
N PHE A 361 -0.63 14.31 -10.84
CA PHE A 361 -1.55 14.04 -9.71
C PHE A 361 -3.03 14.34 -10.02
N PRO A 362 -3.71 13.52 -10.85
CA PRO A 362 -5.14 13.69 -11.12
C PRO A 362 -6.01 13.67 -9.85
N GLY A 363 -5.58 12.99 -8.78
CA GLY A 363 -6.24 13.01 -7.46
C GLY A 363 -5.65 14.03 -6.47
N ASN A 364 -4.83 14.97 -6.95
CA ASN A 364 -4.27 16.09 -6.21
C ASN A 364 -3.60 15.69 -4.87
N LEU A 365 -3.87 16.42 -3.78
CA LEU A 365 -3.24 16.20 -2.47
C LEU A 365 -3.68 14.86 -1.84
N LYS A 366 -4.91 14.41 -2.12
CA LYS A 366 -5.41 13.10 -1.67
C LYS A 366 -4.59 11.96 -2.25
N GLU A 367 -4.30 12.01 -3.56
CA GLU A 367 -3.43 11.03 -4.21
C GLU A 367 -2.00 11.10 -3.68
N LEU A 368 -1.43 12.31 -3.56
CA LEU A 368 -0.08 12.51 -3.04
C LEU A 368 0.06 11.94 -1.62
N LYS A 369 -0.88 12.25 -0.72
CA LYS A 369 -0.91 11.74 0.65
C LYS A 369 -0.92 10.21 0.66
N ASN A 370 -1.85 9.60 -0.06
CA ASN A 370 -1.96 8.13 -0.13
C ASN A 370 -0.68 7.48 -0.70
N LEU A 371 -0.06 8.11 -1.69
CA LEU A 371 1.16 7.62 -2.32
C LEU A 371 2.36 7.68 -1.36
N VAL A 372 2.47 8.74 -0.54
CA VAL A 372 3.49 8.84 0.52
C VAL A 372 3.24 7.85 1.65
N GLU A 373 2.00 7.73 2.13
CA GLU A 373 1.63 6.74 3.16
C GLU A 373 1.97 5.32 2.70
N ARG A 374 1.62 4.98 1.45
CA ARG A 374 1.96 3.69 0.84
C ARG A 374 3.46 3.48 0.73
N ALA A 375 4.21 4.49 0.30
CA ALA A 375 5.66 4.40 0.16
C ALA A 375 6.35 4.11 1.51
N ILE A 376 5.89 4.76 2.60
CA ILE A 376 6.42 4.51 3.95
C ILE A 376 6.08 3.09 4.42
N VAL A 377 4.86 2.62 4.19
CA VAL A 377 4.46 1.23 4.52
C VAL A 377 5.26 0.21 3.70
N GLN A 378 5.56 0.51 2.43
CA GLN A 378 6.34 -0.35 1.54
C GLN A 378 7.83 -0.36 1.89
N ALA A 379 8.37 0.74 2.39
CA ALA A 379 9.76 0.83 2.83
C ALA A 379 10.04 -0.06 4.05
N GLY A 380 9.07 -0.22 4.97
CA GLY A 380 9.25 -1.04 6.17
C GLY A 380 10.36 -0.47 7.06
N GLU A 381 11.41 -1.27 7.31
CA GLU A 381 12.61 -0.86 8.07
C GLU A 381 13.62 -0.06 7.24
N ARG A 382 13.40 0.10 5.92
CA ARG A 382 14.32 0.86 5.06
C ARG A 382 14.24 2.36 5.40
N GLN A 383 15.39 2.99 5.56
CA GLN A 383 15.48 4.44 5.80
C GLN A 383 15.40 5.29 4.53
N GLU A 384 15.30 4.69 3.33
CA GLU A 384 15.27 5.44 2.07
C GLU A 384 14.03 5.14 1.22
N LEU A 385 13.42 6.21 0.69
CA LEU A 385 12.33 6.17 -0.29
C LEU A 385 12.89 6.48 -1.69
N THR A 386 13.06 5.43 -2.49
CA THR A 386 13.52 5.49 -3.89
C THR A 386 12.36 5.66 -4.86
N GLU A 387 12.67 6.01 -6.12
CA GLU A 387 11.63 6.18 -7.16
C GLU A 387 10.80 4.91 -7.39
N GLU A 388 11.42 3.73 -7.27
CA GLU A 388 10.80 2.42 -7.44
C GLU A 388 9.75 2.11 -6.35
N ILE A 389 9.87 2.76 -5.19
CA ILE A 389 8.91 2.64 -4.09
C ILE A 389 7.67 3.50 -4.40
N PHE A 390 7.85 4.69 -4.97
CA PHE A 390 6.74 5.57 -5.31
C PHE A 390 6.03 5.17 -6.61
N TRP A 391 6.81 4.76 -7.61
CA TRP A 391 6.38 4.47 -8.97
C TRP A 391 6.78 3.05 -9.34
N SER A 392 5.80 2.21 -9.66
CA SER A 392 6.09 1.01 -10.44
C SER A 392 6.34 1.45 -11.89
N ALA A 393 7.38 0.91 -12.53
CA ALA A 393 7.77 1.26 -13.89
C ALA A 393 6.54 1.34 -14.81
N GLN A 394 6.34 2.50 -15.45
CA GLN A 394 5.24 2.69 -16.40
C GLN A 394 5.35 1.64 -17.51
N THR A 395 4.28 0.87 -17.69
CA THR A 395 4.14 -0.07 -18.80
C THR A 395 4.20 0.72 -20.11
N LYS A 396 5.33 0.65 -20.83
CA LYS A 396 5.37 0.92 -22.27
C LYS A 396 4.17 0.17 -22.89
N LYS A 397 3.40 0.85 -23.74
CA LYS A 397 2.16 0.40 -24.39
C LYS A 397 2.06 -1.14 -24.49
N LYS A 398 0.89 -1.70 -24.13
CA LYS A 398 0.49 -3.12 -24.34
C LYS A 398 0.43 -3.50 -25.84
N GLU A 399 1.44 -3.16 -26.63
CA GLU A 399 1.54 -3.61 -28.01
C GLU A 399 1.87 -5.11 -27.99
N PHE A 400 1.06 -5.90 -28.70
CA PHE A 400 1.24 -7.35 -28.93
C PHE A 400 1.12 -8.28 -27.69
N ARG A 401 0.13 -8.08 -26.82
CA ARG A 401 -0.18 -9.04 -25.72
C ARG A 401 -1.63 -9.50 -25.73
N VAL A 402 -1.86 -10.81 -25.70
CA VAL A 402 -3.21 -11.43 -25.62
C VAL A 402 -3.33 -12.19 -24.31
N ASN A 403 -4.29 -11.84 -23.45
CA ASN A 403 -4.52 -12.54 -22.19
C ASN A 403 -5.27 -13.86 -22.41
N LEU A 404 -4.55 -14.98 -22.25
CA LEU A 404 -5.07 -16.33 -22.42
C LEU A 404 -6.11 -16.70 -21.37
N LEU A 405 -6.04 -16.13 -20.15
CA LEU A 405 -7.00 -16.41 -19.07
C LEU A 405 -8.39 -15.82 -19.33
N ASN A 406 -8.46 -14.74 -20.11
CA ASN A 406 -9.73 -14.13 -20.52
C ASN A 406 -10.32 -14.86 -21.74
N THR A 407 -9.46 -15.32 -22.64
CA THR A 407 -9.85 -16.01 -23.87
C THR A 407 -10.36 -17.42 -23.59
N TYR A 408 -9.72 -18.14 -22.65
CA TYR A 408 -10.08 -19.51 -22.29
C TYR A 408 -10.40 -19.61 -20.79
N SER A 409 -11.69 -19.55 -20.44
CA SER A 409 -12.16 -19.63 -19.05
C SER A 409 -11.81 -20.96 -18.37
N GLY A 410 -11.80 -22.07 -19.13
CA GLY A 410 -11.39 -23.39 -18.64
C GLY A 410 -9.92 -23.44 -18.18
N LEU A 411 -9.02 -22.74 -18.89
CA LEU A 411 -7.60 -22.65 -18.52
C LEU A 411 -7.43 -21.96 -17.17
N ARG A 412 -8.16 -20.86 -16.93
CA ARG A 412 -8.13 -20.16 -15.63
C ARG A 412 -8.62 -21.07 -14.50
N LYS A 413 -9.67 -21.86 -14.74
CA LYS A 413 -10.19 -22.81 -13.74
C LYS A 413 -9.16 -23.89 -13.41
N PHE A 414 -8.52 -24.46 -14.43
CA PHE A 414 -7.47 -25.47 -14.26
C PHE A 414 -6.26 -24.92 -13.50
N LEU A 415 -5.69 -23.79 -13.92
CA LEU A 415 -4.50 -23.19 -13.29
C LEU A 415 -4.73 -22.69 -11.86
N ARG A 416 -5.99 -22.44 -11.48
CA ARG A 416 -6.37 -22.08 -10.10
C ARG A 416 -6.64 -23.30 -9.22
N SER A 417 -6.94 -24.45 -9.81
CA SER A 417 -7.23 -25.67 -9.05
C SER A 417 -6.00 -26.20 -8.31
N ASP A 418 -6.23 -27.05 -7.31
CA ASP A 418 -5.14 -27.77 -6.62
C ASP A 418 -4.42 -28.76 -7.52
N TRP A 419 -4.97 -29.05 -8.71
CA TRP A 419 -4.32 -29.89 -9.70
C TRP A 419 -2.97 -29.30 -10.16
N TRP A 420 -2.92 -27.97 -10.32
CA TRP A 420 -1.70 -27.26 -10.73
C TRP A 420 -1.10 -26.41 -9.59
N PRO A 421 0.19 -26.53 -9.26
CA PRO A 421 1.07 -27.67 -9.50
C PRO A 421 1.00 -28.72 -8.37
N ASP A 422 0.23 -28.46 -7.30
CA ASP A 422 0.36 -29.18 -6.03
C ASP A 422 0.02 -30.68 -6.12
N LYS A 423 -1.12 -31.08 -6.73
CA LYS A 423 -1.43 -32.51 -6.90
C LYS A 423 -0.46 -33.22 -7.85
N ILE A 424 0.04 -32.56 -8.89
CA ILE A 424 1.07 -33.15 -9.77
C ILE A 424 2.37 -33.38 -8.98
N ASN A 425 2.75 -32.43 -8.14
CA ASN A 425 3.95 -32.54 -7.32
C ASN A 425 3.81 -33.63 -6.26
N TYR A 426 2.82 -33.52 -5.39
CA TYR A 426 2.64 -34.45 -4.26
C TYR A 426 2.08 -35.81 -4.67
N GLY A 427 1.26 -35.89 -5.73
CA GLY A 427 0.63 -37.12 -6.18
C GLY A 427 1.46 -37.94 -7.16
N PHE A 428 2.26 -37.31 -8.02
CA PHE A 428 3.06 -38.01 -9.04
C PHE A 428 4.56 -37.83 -8.80
N THR A 429 5.04 -36.60 -8.69
CA THR A 429 6.48 -36.29 -8.72
C THR A 429 7.24 -36.88 -7.51
N VAL A 430 6.65 -36.79 -6.31
CA VAL A 430 7.22 -37.35 -5.06
C VAL A 430 7.33 -38.88 -5.11
N ILE A 431 6.47 -39.56 -5.88
CA ILE A 431 6.49 -41.03 -5.98
C ILE A 431 7.41 -41.47 -7.12
N ALA A 432 7.32 -40.81 -8.28
CA ALA A 432 8.08 -41.16 -9.46
C ALA A 432 9.59 -40.96 -9.27
N PHE A 433 10.01 -39.89 -8.58
CA PHE A 433 11.43 -39.55 -8.47
C PHE A 433 12.28 -40.60 -7.73
N PRO A 434 11.90 -41.10 -6.53
CA PRO A 434 12.63 -42.19 -5.87
C PRO A 434 12.70 -43.46 -6.69
N ILE A 435 11.61 -43.79 -7.42
CA ILE A 435 11.58 -44.96 -8.30
C ILE A 435 12.62 -44.80 -9.42
N ILE A 436 12.70 -43.62 -10.04
CA ILE A 436 13.71 -43.31 -11.05
C ILE A 436 15.12 -43.45 -10.47
N ILE A 437 15.40 -42.88 -9.29
CA ILE A 437 16.70 -43.01 -8.62
C ILE A 437 17.03 -44.46 -8.30
N MET A 438 16.06 -45.24 -7.82
CA MET A 438 16.23 -46.66 -7.53
C MET A 438 16.57 -47.45 -8.80
N ILE A 439 15.91 -47.18 -9.92
CA ILE A 439 16.21 -47.80 -11.21
C ILE A 439 17.61 -47.44 -11.71
N LEU A 440 18.07 -46.21 -11.47
CA LEU A 440 19.43 -45.81 -11.87
C LEU A 440 20.52 -46.53 -11.04
N PHE A 441 20.27 -46.83 -9.77
CA PHE A 441 21.22 -47.56 -8.93
C PHE A 441 21.18 -49.07 -9.13
N LEU A 442 19.98 -49.66 -9.20
CA LEU A 442 19.79 -51.11 -9.21
C LEU A 442 19.69 -51.69 -10.63
N GLY A 443 19.33 -50.87 -11.62
CA GLY A 443 19.17 -51.29 -13.00
C GLY A 443 20.49 -51.39 -13.77
N PRO A 444 20.42 -51.78 -15.06
CA PRO A 444 21.57 -51.82 -15.95
C PRO A 444 22.31 -50.47 -15.97
N GLN A 445 23.63 -50.48 -16.05
CA GLN A 445 24.41 -49.24 -15.94
C GLN A 445 24.55 -48.46 -17.25
N THR A 446 24.10 -49.03 -18.37
CA THR A 446 24.20 -48.45 -19.71
C THR A 446 22.88 -47.86 -20.20
N ARG A 447 22.94 -46.80 -21.00
CA ARG A 447 21.78 -46.03 -21.48
C ARG A 447 20.84 -46.82 -22.39
N ASP A 448 21.37 -47.74 -23.18
CA ASP A 448 20.62 -48.60 -24.10
C ASP A 448 19.73 -49.63 -23.38
N ARG A 449 19.97 -49.88 -22.09
CA ARG A 449 19.25 -50.89 -21.29
C ARG A 449 18.59 -50.31 -20.04
N ASN A 450 18.83 -49.04 -19.72
CA ASN A 450 18.26 -48.40 -18.55
C ASN A 450 17.25 -47.32 -18.94
N PHE A 451 15.97 -47.59 -18.66
CA PHE A 451 14.87 -46.69 -18.96
C PHE A 451 14.98 -45.35 -18.24
N ALA A 452 15.41 -45.33 -16.98
CA ALA A 452 15.54 -44.09 -16.24
C ALA A 452 16.63 -43.19 -16.82
N LEU A 453 17.76 -43.80 -17.24
CA LEU A 453 18.87 -43.08 -17.87
C LEU A 453 18.47 -42.55 -19.26
N ASN A 454 17.81 -43.39 -20.07
CA ASN A 454 17.28 -43.01 -21.37
C ASN A 454 16.21 -41.90 -21.27
N LEU A 455 15.28 -42.00 -20.31
CA LEU A 455 14.24 -40.99 -20.08
C LEU A 455 14.85 -39.62 -19.75
N PHE A 456 15.90 -39.60 -18.92
CA PHE A 456 16.53 -38.35 -18.51
C PHE A 456 17.39 -37.71 -19.62
N TRP A 457 18.18 -38.48 -20.35
CA TRP A 457 19.09 -37.93 -21.36
C TRP A 457 18.48 -37.81 -22.76
N ALA A 458 17.76 -38.85 -23.22
CA ALA A 458 17.20 -38.89 -24.57
C ALA A 458 15.82 -38.20 -24.66
N TRP A 459 14.97 -38.28 -23.63
CA TRP A 459 13.62 -37.70 -23.68
C TRP A 459 13.52 -36.30 -23.09
N TRP A 460 13.99 -36.13 -21.85
CA TRP A 460 13.75 -34.92 -21.07
C TRP A 460 14.39 -33.68 -21.71
N TRP A 461 15.65 -33.75 -22.13
CA TRP A 461 16.37 -32.63 -22.73
C TRP A 461 15.73 -32.06 -24.00
N PRO A 462 15.51 -32.85 -25.08
CA PRO A 462 14.90 -32.31 -26.30
C PRO A 462 13.46 -31.84 -26.06
N PHE A 463 12.69 -32.53 -25.21
CA PHE A 463 11.34 -32.12 -24.86
C PHE A 463 11.29 -30.74 -24.20
N PHE A 464 12.11 -30.49 -23.19
CA PHE A 464 12.10 -29.20 -22.48
C PHE A 464 12.75 -28.07 -23.27
N LEU A 465 13.83 -28.33 -24.02
CA LEU A 465 14.43 -27.33 -24.92
C LEU A 465 13.44 -26.86 -25.99
N LEU A 466 12.59 -27.75 -26.51
CA LEU A 466 11.52 -27.40 -27.45
C LEU A 466 10.39 -26.59 -26.78
N ILE A 467 10.07 -26.90 -25.52
CA ILE A 467 8.97 -26.24 -24.78
C ILE A 467 9.34 -24.86 -24.23
N PHE A 468 10.62 -24.59 -23.90
CA PHE A 468 11.03 -23.33 -23.27
C PHE A 468 10.62 -22.06 -24.04
N PRO A 469 10.71 -21.98 -25.38
CA PRO A 469 10.18 -20.86 -26.16
C PRO A 469 8.68 -20.63 -26.01
N PHE A 470 7.91 -21.63 -25.57
CA PHE A 470 6.46 -21.52 -25.44
C PHE A 470 6.06 -21.25 -23.99
N LEU A 471 6.55 -22.07 -23.05
CA LEU A 471 6.07 -22.10 -21.66
C LEU A 471 7.11 -21.67 -20.63
N GLY A 472 8.25 -21.09 -21.03
CA GLY A 472 9.24 -20.54 -20.12
C GLY A 472 9.72 -21.56 -19.07
N ARG A 473 9.72 -21.18 -17.78
CA ARG A 473 10.22 -22.03 -16.67
C ARG A 473 9.19 -23.02 -16.12
N VAL A 474 8.24 -23.51 -16.92
CA VAL A 474 7.14 -24.38 -16.45
C VAL A 474 7.63 -25.64 -15.72
N TRP A 475 8.76 -26.22 -16.12
CA TRP A 475 9.40 -27.35 -15.42
C TRP A 475 9.66 -27.05 -13.95
N CYS A 476 10.06 -25.83 -13.61
CA CYS A 476 10.36 -25.44 -12.24
C CYS A 476 9.10 -25.40 -11.35
N ALA A 477 7.88 -25.40 -11.92
CA ALA A 477 6.64 -25.60 -11.18
C ALA A 477 6.48 -27.05 -10.70
N VAL A 478 6.94 -28.01 -11.50
CA VAL A 478 6.75 -29.47 -11.31
C VAL A 478 8.05 -30.23 -11.00
N CYS A 479 9.08 -29.52 -10.56
CA CYS A 479 10.43 -30.05 -10.42
C CYS A 479 10.58 -30.95 -9.18
N PRO A 480 11.15 -32.16 -9.31
CA PRO A 480 11.33 -33.09 -8.19
C PRO A 480 12.25 -32.53 -7.09
N PHE A 481 13.32 -31.83 -7.46
CA PHE A 481 14.30 -31.33 -6.48
C PHE A 481 13.69 -30.39 -5.44
N MET A 482 12.78 -29.51 -5.86
CA MET A 482 12.21 -28.51 -4.97
C MET A 482 11.06 -29.06 -4.13
N ILE A 483 10.31 -30.06 -4.61
CA ILE A 483 9.25 -30.67 -3.79
C ILE A 483 9.85 -31.41 -2.57
N TYR A 484 10.99 -32.08 -2.74
CA TYR A 484 11.75 -32.63 -1.61
C TYR A 484 12.27 -31.54 -0.68
N GLY A 485 12.70 -30.40 -1.22
CA GLY A 485 13.05 -29.23 -0.41
C GLY A 485 11.88 -28.72 0.44
N GLU A 486 10.67 -28.62 -0.13
CA GLU A 486 9.47 -28.18 0.61
C GLU A 486 9.03 -29.20 1.67
N ILE A 487 9.09 -30.50 1.35
CA ILE A 487 8.82 -31.57 2.33
C ILE A 487 9.83 -31.48 3.47
N THR A 488 11.13 -31.33 3.15
CA THR A 488 12.20 -31.19 4.14
C THR A 488 11.98 -29.96 5.01
N GLN A 489 11.57 -28.84 4.43
CA GLN A 489 11.28 -27.62 5.18
C GLN A 489 10.11 -27.83 6.16
N LYS A 490 9.01 -28.44 5.70
CA LYS A 490 7.85 -28.77 6.55
C LYS A 490 8.24 -29.73 7.67
N LEU A 491 8.97 -30.79 7.34
CA LEU A 491 9.42 -31.80 8.30
C LEU A 491 10.42 -31.22 9.30
N SER A 492 11.37 -30.39 8.85
CA SER A 492 12.35 -29.73 9.72
C SER A 492 11.69 -28.79 10.72
N LEU A 493 10.65 -28.05 10.31
CA LEU A 493 9.91 -27.15 11.20
C LEU A 493 8.99 -27.91 12.18
N TRP A 494 8.48 -29.06 11.75
CA TRP A 494 7.70 -29.95 12.60
C TRP A 494 8.56 -30.63 13.67
N LEU A 495 9.75 -31.13 13.30
CA LEU A 495 10.70 -31.75 14.23
C LEU A 495 11.41 -30.73 15.12
N PHE A 496 11.74 -29.54 14.58
CA PHE A 496 12.48 -28.50 15.28
C PHE A 496 11.82 -27.13 15.06
N PRO A 497 10.90 -26.70 15.94
CA PRO A 497 10.23 -25.41 15.83
C PRO A 497 11.23 -24.25 15.90
N ARG A 498 11.53 -23.62 14.75
CA ARG A 498 12.47 -22.50 14.63
C ARG A 498 12.05 -21.55 13.53
N GLN A 499 12.57 -20.32 13.55
CA GLN A 499 12.42 -19.39 12.44
C GLN A 499 13.51 -19.62 11.40
N LEU A 500 13.12 -19.77 10.13
CA LEU A 500 14.05 -19.90 9.01
C LEU A 500 14.73 -18.56 8.71
N LYS A 501 15.95 -18.61 8.18
CA LYS A 501 16.69 -17.39 7.81
C LYS A 501 16.04 -16.72 6.60
N ARG A 502 15.97 -15.39 6.65
CA ARG A 502 15.62 -14.56 5.48
C ARG A 502 16.73 -14.62 4.42
N TRP A 503 16.37 -14.31 3.18
CA TRP A 503 17.33 -14.33 2.07
C TRP A 503 18.37 -13.21 2.20
N PRO A 504 19.67 -13.53 2.11
CA PRO A 504 20.73 -12.51 2.03
C PRO A 504 20.78 -11.96 0.60
N ARG A 505 19.80 -11.10 0.23
CA ARG A 505 19.55 -10.70 -1.17
C ARG A 505 20.75 -10.04 -1.83
N GLU A 506 21.43 -9.11 -1.14
CA GLU A 506 22.56 -8.37 -1.72
C GLU A 506 23.72 -9.30 -2.10
N THR A 507 24.10 -10.22 -1.22
CA THR A 507 25.17 -11.19 -1.51
C THR A 507 24.73 -12.23 -2.53
N ALA A 508 23.48 -12.71 -2.44
CA ALA A 508 22.93 -13.69 -3.38
C ALA A 508 22.78 -13.13 -4.80
N GLU A 509 22.38 -11.86 -4.97
CA GLU A 509 22.30 -11.22 -6.28
C GLU A 509 23.68 -10.95 -6.88
N LYS A 510 24.68 -10.65 -6.05
CA LYS A 510 26.07 -10.41 -6.48
C LYS A 510 26.79 -11.70 -6.87
N TRP A 511 26.67 -12.75 -6.05
CA TRP A 511 27.49 -13.98 -6.19
C TRP A 511 26.72 -15.18 -6.73
N GLY A 512 25.39 -15.24 -6.57
CA GLY A 512 24.60 -16.41 -6.97
C GLY A 512 24.78 -16.76 -8.45
N GLY A 513 24.80 -15.76 -9.33
CA GLY A 513 25.06 -15.97 -10.76
C GLY A 513 26.44 -16.57 -11.08
N TRP A 514 27.48 -16.14 -10.37
CA TRP A 514 28.84 -16.68 -10.54
C TRP A 514 28.98 -18.07 -9.95
N PHE A 515 28.30 -18.34 -8.84
CA PHE A 515 28.19 -19.67 -8.27
C PHE A 515 27.51 -20.64 -9.25
N LEU A 516 26.41 -20.21 -9.88
CA LEU A 516 25.73 -20.98 -10.94
C LEU A 516 26.67 -21.30 -12.09
N PHE A 517 27.41 -20.31 -12.60
CA PHE A 517 28.39 -20.52 -13.66
C PHE A 517 29.45 -21.55 -13.28
N GLY A 518 30.04 -21.44 -12.08
CA GLY A 518 31.04 -22.40 -11.60
C GLY A 518 30.47 -23.81 -11.42
N LEU A 519 29.30 -23.94 -10.78
CA LEU A 519 28.64 -25.23 -10.59
C LEU A 519 28.27 -25.89 -11.92
N PHE A 520 27.74 -25.13 -12.88
CA PHE A 520 27.40 -25.65 -14.20
C PHE A 520 28.64 -26.08 -15.00
N THR A 521 29.74 -25.33 -14.87
CA THR A 521 31.04 -25.69 -15.49
C THR A 521 31.58 -27.00 -14.93
N LEU A 522 31.49 -27.20 -13.59
CA LEU A 522 31.89 -28.46 -12.96
C LEU A 522 31.01 -29.63 -13.41
N ILE A 523 29.70 -29.41 -13.58
CA ILE A 523 28.79 -30.45 -14.09
C ILE A 523 29.16 -30.83 -15.52
N PHE A 524 29.43 -29.87 -16.40
CA PHE A 524 29.87 -30.14 -17.77
C PHE A 524 31.20 -30.90 -17.85
N LEU A 525 32.19 -30.52 -17.03
CA LEU A 525 33.44 -31.27 -16.97
C LEU A 525 33.23 -32.69 -16.43
N TRP A 526 32.37 -32.87 -15.42
CA TRP A 526 32.03 -34.21 -14.93
C TRP A 526 31.30 -35.02 -16.00
N GLU A 527 30.37 -34.40 -16.71
CA GLU A 527 29.60 -35.03 -17.77
C GLU A 527 30.49 -35.61 -18.86
N GLU A 528 31.44 -34.81 -19.35
CA GLU A 528 32.34 -35.19 -20.43
C GLU A 528 33.44 -36.16 -19.98
N LEU A 529 34.15 -35.84 -18.89
CA LEU A 529 35.35 -36.61 -18.48
C LEU A 529 35.02 -38.01 -17.92
N TRP A 530 33.80 -38.24 -17.42
CA TRP A 530 33.37 -39.54 -16.88
C TRP A 530 32.19 -40.15 -17.65
N HIS A 531 31.84 -39.63 -18.82
CA HIS A 531 30.73 -40.11 -19.64
C HIS A 531 29.43 -40.31 -18.83
N LEU A 532 29.07 -39.28 -18.06
CA LEU A 532 27.95 -39.32 -17.11
C LEU A 532 26.62 -39.66 -17.81
N GLU A 533 26.45 -39.22 -19.05
CA GLU A 533 25.28 -39.49 -19.91
C GLU A 533 25.04 -41.00 -20.13
N ASN A 534 26.11 -41.80 -20.13
CA ASN A 534 26.06 -43.23 -20.42
C ASN A 534 26.17 -44.12 -19.18
N THR A 535 26.30 -43.52 -17.99
CA THR A 535 26.54 -44.24 -16.73
C THR A 535 25.44 -43.95 -15.70
N ALA A 536 24.63 -44.96 -15.37
CA ALA A 536 23.42 -44.78 -14.57
C ALA A 536 23.67 -44.32 -13.12
N TYR A 537 24.63 -44.93 -12.42
CA TYR A 537 24.93 -44.56 -11.03
C TYR A 537 25.48 -43.13 -10.91
N LEU A 538 26.33 -42.68 -11.86
CA LEU A 538 26.85 -41.31 -11.87
C LEU A 538 25.73 -40.29 -12.07
N SER A 539 24.81 -40.58 -12.99
CA SER A 539 23.60 -39.78 -13.19
C SER A 539 22.73 -39.73 -11.93
N ALA A 540 22.57 -40.84 -11.20
CA ALA A 540 21.85 -40.84 -9.92
C ALA A 540 22.55 -39.99 -8.85
N CYS A 541 23.88 -40.09 -8.74
CA CYS A 541 24.68 -39.27 -7.83
C CYS A 541 24.50 -37.78 -8.12
N LEU A 542 24.51 -37.37 -9.39
CA LEU A 542 24.25 -35.97 -9.78
C LEU A 542 22.85 -35.51 -9.36
N LEU A 543 21.81 -36.30 -9.64
CA LEU A 543 20.43 -35.98 -9.26
C LEU A 543 20.26 -35.88 -7.74
N LEU A 544 20.88 -36.80 -6.98
CA LEU A 544 20.87 -36.77 -5.52
C LEU A 544 21.63 -35.56 -4.97
N LEU A 545 22.77 -35.18 -5.55
CA LEU A 545 23.55 -34.02 -5.13
C LEU A 545 22.74 -32.73 -5.31
N ILE A 546 22.08 -32.55 -6.46
CA ILE A 546 21.20 -31.41 -6.71
C ILE A 546 20.01 -31.40 -5.74
N THR A 547 19.42 -32.58 -5.46
CA THR A 547 18.32 -32.73 -4.50
C THR A 547 18.76 -32.38 -3.09
N ALA A 548 19.93 -32.88 -2.67
CA ALA A 548 20.52 -32.58 -1.36
C ALA A 548 20.77 -31.08 -1.20
N GLY A 549 21.31 -30.42 -2.23
CA GLY A 549 21.44 -28.96 -2.26
C GLY A 549 20.09 -28.26 -2.03
N ALA A 550 19.05 -28.66 -2.77
CA ALA A 550 17.71 -28.11 -2.58
C ALA A 550 17.17 -28.34 -1.16
N MET A 551 17.35 -29.53 -0.59
CA MET A 551 16.91 -29.88 0.77
C MET A 551 17.66 -29.08 1.86
N ILE A 552 18.99 -29.02 1.77
CA ILE A 552 19.83 -28.29 2.73
C ILE A 552 19.44 -26.81 2.77
N PHE A 553 19.37 -26.15 1.60
CA PHE A 553 19.02 -24.74 1.55
C PHE A 553 17.56 -24.47 1.95
N SER A 554 16.64 -25.40 1.71
CA SER A 554 15.23 -25.28 2.17
C SER A 554 15.08 -25.49 3.68
N ALA A 555 16.00 -26.24 4.31
CA ALA A 555 16.03 -26.37 5.76
C ALA A 555 16.62 -25.13 6.46
N ILE A 556 17.42 -24.33 5.77
CA ILE A 556 18.11 -23.14 6.32
C ILE A 556 17.32 -21.85 6.05
N PHE A 557 16.86 -21.66 4.80
CA PHE A 557 16.23 -20.43 4.35
C PHE A 557 14.73 -20.62 4.11
N GLU A 558 13.97 -19.55 4.29
CA GLU A 558 12.55 -19.54 3.97
C GLU A 558 12.30 -19.62 2.44
N ARG A 559 11.17 -20.22 2.03
CA ARG A 559 10.73 -20.32 0.63
C ARG A 559 11.79 -20.95 -0.31
N ARG A 560 11.66 -20.74 -1.64
CA ARG A 560 12.49 -21.42 -2.66
C ARG A 560 13.77 -20.64 -3.00
N PHE A 561 14.66 -20.45 -2.02
CA PHE A 561 15.96 -19.75 -2.23
C PHE A 561 16.82 -20.41 -3.31
N TRP A 562 16.95 -21.74 -3.25
CA TRP A 562 17.72 -22.56 -4.21
C TRP A 562 17.30 -22.32 -5.66
N CYS A 563 15.99 -22.31 -5.93
CA CYS A 563 15.44 -22.16 -7.28
C CYS A 563 15.75 -20.80 -7.94
N ARG A 564 16.01 -19.76 -7.13
CA ARG A 564 16.29 -18.41 -7.63
C ARG A 564 17.77 -18.17 -7.86
N TYR A 565 18.64 -18.63 -6.96
CA TYR A 565 20.05 -18.20 -6.94
C TYR A 565 21.07 -19.31 -7.14
N LEU A 566 20.73 -20.60 -6.92
CA LEU A 566 21.73 -21.67 -6.81
C LEU A 566 21.47 -22.88 -7.71
N CYS A 567 20.25 -23.06 -8.21
CA CYS A 567 19.90 -24.19 -9.06
C CYS A 567 20.47 -24.04 -10.48
N PRO A 568 21.39 -24.94 -10.94
CA PRO A 568 22.02 -24.85 -12.26
C PRO A 568 20.99 -24.94 -13.40
N ILE A 569 20.13 -25.95 -13.33
CA ILE A 569 19.01 -26.15 -14.27
C ILE A 569 18.04 -24.96 -14.21
N GLY A 570 17.83 -24.40 -13.02
CA GLY A 570 17.00 -23.21 -12.83
C GLY A 570 17.58 -21.97 -13.52
N GLY A 571 18.89 -21.76 -13.44
CA GLY A 571 19.60 -20.68 -14.11
C GLY A 571 19.48 -20.77 -15.63
N MET A 572 19.77 -21.95 -16.19
CA MET A 572 19.59 -22.24 -17.62
C MET A 572 18.15 -22.03 -18.08
N ASN A 573 17.17 -22.62 -17.38
CA ASN A 573 15.75 -22.46 -17.70
C ASN A 573 15.32 -20.99 -17.62
N GLY A 574 15.84 -20.24 -16.64
CA GLY A 574 15.57 -18.81 -16.50
C GLY A 574 16.14 -17.97 -17.63
N LEU A 575 17.29 -18.37 -18.20
CA LEU A 575 17.87 -17.72 -19.37
C LEU A 575 17.01 -17.98 -20.62
N PHE A 576 16.68 -19.25 -20.92
CA PHE A 576 15.84 -19.59 -22.08
C PHE A 576 14.41 -19.06 -21.96
N ALA A 577 13.87 -18.96 -20.73
CA ALA A 577 12.55 -18.37 -20.50
C ALA A 577 12.45 -16.91 -20.96
N LYS A 578 13.56 -16.18 -21.16
CA LYS A 578 13.52 -14.83 -21.74
C LYS A 578 13.04 -14.83 -23.20
N LEU A 579 13.21 -15.94 -23.93
CA LEU A 579 12.68 -16.11 -25.28
C LEU A 579 11.20 -16.49 -25.32
N SER A 580 10.58 -16.81 -24.17
CA SER A 580 9.25 -17.41 -24.15
C SER A 580 8.14 -16.49 -24.67
N MET A 581 7.20 -17.09 -25.40
CA MET A 581 6.00 -16.48 -25.96
C MET A 581 4.87 -16.32 -24.93
N THR A 582 4.96 -16.95 -23.77
CA THR A 582 4.00 -16.73 -22.67
C THR A 582 4.66 -15.99 -21.52
N GLU A 583 3.92 -15.12 -20.84
CA GLU A 583 4.36 -14.43 -19.63
C GLU A 583 3.25 -14.40 -18.58
N LEU A 584 3.64 -14.34 -17.32
CA LEU A 584 2.71 -14.09 -16.23
C LEU A 584 2.97 -12.70 -15.63
N ARG A 585 2.00 -11.80 -15.73
CA ARG A 585 2.10 -10.41 -15.26
C ARG A 585 0.85 -10.03 -14.47
N ALA A 586 0.81 -8.82 -13.91
CA ALA A 586 -0.41 -8.30 -13.30
C ALA A 586 -0.75 -6.91 -13.85
N GLN A 587 -2.04 -6.62 -13.93
CA GLN A 587 -2.56 -5.30 -14.29
C GLN A 587 -2.19 -4.30 -13.20
N GLN A 588 -1.13 -3.53 -13.45
CA GLN A 588 -0.61 -2.54 -12.52
C GLN A 588 -1.71 -1.58 -12.04
N GLY A 589 -2.60 -1.12 -12.92
CA GLY A 589 -3.72 -0.25 -12.55
C GLY A 589 -4.61 -0.83 -11.45
N ILE A 590 -5.03 -2.09 -11.57
CA ILE A 590 -5.83 -2.78 -10.53
C ILE A 590 -4.99 -3.02 -9.27
N CYS A 591 -3.74 -3.44 -9.43
CA CYS A 591 -2.83 -3.64 -8.29
C CYS A 591 -2.59 -2.34 -7.51
N SER A 592 -2.45 -1.19 -8.18
CA SER A 592 -2.14 0.08 -7.55
C SER A 592 -3.37 0.82 -7.03
N ALA A 593 -4.52 0.68 -7.70
CA ALA A 593 -5.74 1.41 -7.38
C ALA A 593 -6.65 0.66 -6.40
N THR A 594 -6.68 -0.68 -6.48
CA THR A 594 -7.69 -1.49 -5.77
C THR A 594 -7.09 -2.43 -4.73
N CYS A 595 -5.86 -2.93 -4.95
CA CYS A 595 -5.27 -3.95 -4.07
C CYS A 595 -4.71 -3.34 -2.77
N THR A 596 -5.22 -3.83 -1.63
CA THR A 596 -4.72 -3.48 -0.28
C THR A 596 -4.01 -4.64 0.43
N THR A 597 -4.13 -5.87 -0.09
CA THR A 597 -3.73 -7.09 0.63
C THR A 597 -2.34 -7.62 0.24
N TYR A 598 -1.94 -7.46 -1.02
CA TYR A 598 -0.67 -7.96 -1.58
C TYR A 598 -0.38 -9.45 -1.28
N GLN A 599 -1.44 -10.26 -1.15
CA GLN A 599 -1.35 -11.69 -0.81
C GLN A 599 -0.58 -12.52 -1.85
N CYS A 600 -0.58 -12.10 -3.12
CA CYS A 600 0.23 -12.74 -4.16
C CYS A 600 1.75 -12.74 -3.87
N TYR A 601 2.23 -11.79 -3.06
CA TYR A 601 3.63 -11.73 -2.62
C TYR A 601 3.80 -12.22 -1.18
N LYS A 602 3.00 -11.70 -0.23
CA LYS A 602 3.16 -11.99 1.20
C LYS A 602 2.56 -13.33 1.65
N GLY A 603 1.51 -13.79 0.97
CA GLY A 603 0.62 -14.83 1.49
C GLY A 603 -0.44 -14.26 2.44
N GLY A 604 -1.44 -15.07 2.78
CA GLY A 604 -2.50 -14.71 3.71
C GLY A 604 -3.80 -15.50 3.49
N PRO A 605 -4.82 -15.25 4.35
CA PRO A 605 -6.09 -15.97 4.33
C PRO A 605 -6.93 -15.64 3.09
N GLN A 606 -7.91 -16.48 2.77
CA GLN A 606 -8.83 -16.26 1.64
C GLN A 606 -9.50 -14.87 1.71
N LYS A 607 -9.46 -14.11 0.61
CA LYS A 607 -10.13 -12.81 0.48
C LYS A 607 -10.70 -12.63 -0.92
N GLY A 608 -11.96 -12.21 -1.02
CA GLY A 608 -12.65 -12.09 -2.30
C GLY A 608 -12.61 -13.43 -3.05
N GLU A 609 -12.18 -13.42 -4.32
CA GLU A 609 -11.94 -14.66 -5.06
C GLU A 609 -10.56 -15.29 -4.85
N GLY A 610 -9.65 -14.60 -4.14
CA GLY A 610 -8.31 -15.09 -3.87
C GLY A 610 -8.32 -16.17 -2.79
N MET A 611 -7.64 -17.29 -3.04
CA MET A 611 -7.50 -18.43 -2.15
C MET A 611 -6.46 -18.17 -1.05
N GLU A 612 -6.50 -18.96 0.02
CA GLU A 612 -5.43 -18.98 1.02
C GLU A 612 -4.13 -19.48 0.38
N THR A 613 -3.04 -18.73 0.56
CA THR A 613 -1.72 -19.09 0.03
C THR A 613 -0.59 -18.58 0.90
N ASN A 614 0.60 -19.18 0.75
CA ASN A 614 1.85 -18.71 1.36
C ASN A 614 2.54 -17.58 0.56
N GLY A 615 1.88 -17.03 -0.46
CA GLY A 615 2.45 -16.03 -1.37
C GLY A 615 3.46 -16.61 -2.36
N CYS A 616 4.07 -15.76 -3.19
CA CYS A 616 5.01 -16.21 -4.22
C CYS A 616 6.23 -16.94 -3.61
N PRO A 617 6.51 -18.19 -4.03
CA PRO A 617 7.60 -18.97 -3.45
C PRO A 617 9.00 -18.43 -3.80
N LEU A 618 9.11 -17.50 -4.75
CA LEU A 618 10.37 -16.88 -5.15
C LEU A 618 10.54 -15.43 -4.69
N TYR A 619 9.64 -14.93 -3.85
CA TYR A 619 9.60 -13.50 -3.49
C TYR A 619 9.48 -12.57 -4.71
N SER A 620 8.68 -12.97 -5.69
CA SER A 620 8.39 -12.15 -6.88
C SER A 620 6.97 -11.61 -6.80
N HIS A 621 6.78 -10.32 -7.02
CA HIS A 621 5.46 -9.72 -7.18
C HIS A 621 5.11 -9.65 -8.68
N PRO A 622 3.95 -10.16 -9.14
CA PRO A 622 3.66 -10.27 -10.57
C PRO A 622 3.62 -8.92 -11.31
N ALA A 623 3.31 -7.82 -10.60
CA ALA A 623 3.35 -6.46 -11.17
C ALA A 623 4.77 -5.86 -11.30
N GLN A 624 5.78 -6.48 -10.68
CA GLN A 624 7.18 -6.04 -10.67
C GLN A 624 8.08 -6.95 -11.54
N LEU A 625 7.52 -7.97 -12.18
CA LEU A 625 8.29 -8.86 -13.06
C LEU A 625 8.63 -8.10 -14.36
N GLU A 626 9.93 -7.87 -14.58
CA GLU A 626 10.46 -7.28 -15.82
C GLU A 626 10.71 -8.32 -16.91
N ASP A 627 11.07 -9.53 -16.50
CA ASP A 627 11.29 -10.67 -17.38
C ASP A 627 10.79 -12.00 -16.77
N ASN A 628 10.83 -13.06 -17.58
CA ASN A 628 10.38 -14.40 -17.17
C ASN A 628 11.42 -15.21 -16.39
N ARG A 629 12.62 -14.65 -16.10
CA ARG A 629 13.66 -15.38 -15.36
C ARG A 629 13.18 -15.72 -13.96
N ASP A 630 12.57 -14.77 -13.25
CA ASP A 630 12.25 -14.93 -11.82
C ASP A 630 10.84 -15.50 -11.56
N CYS A 631 10.16 -15.99 -12.60
CA CYS A 631 8.85 -16.62 -12.51
C CYS A 631 8.93 -18.11 -12.85
N VAL A 632 8.53 -18.98 -11.92
CA VAL A 632 8.48 -20.44 -12.12
C VAL A 632 7.09 -20.96 -12.48
N LEU A 633 6.16 -20.08 -12.83
CA LEU A 633 4.82 -20.44 -13.33
C LEU A 633 4.02 -21.38 -12.40
N CYS A 634 4.24 -21.29 -11.09
CA CYS A 634 3.48 -22.03 -10.08
C CYS A 634 2.03 -21.51 -9.89
N MET A 635 1.66 -20.41 -10.55
CA MET A 635 0.33 -19.78 -10.49
C MET A 635 -0.15 -19.36 -9.09
N THR A 636 0.68 -19.40 -8.04
CA THR A 636 0.29 -19.00 -6.68
C THR A 636 -0.21 -17.55 -6.63
N CYS A 637 0.39 -16.65 -7.41
CA CYS A 637 -0.07 -15.27 -7.51
C CYS A 637 -1.45 -15.15 -8.17
N LEU A 638 -1.77 -16.00 -9.15
CA LEU A 638 -3.10 -16.09 -9.77
C LEU A 638 -4.13 -16.64 -8.77
N LYS A 639 -3.77 -17.67 -7.98
CA LYS A 639 -4.60 -18.23 -6.91
C LYS A 639 -4.86 -17.20 -5.79
N ALA A 640 -3.87 -16.42 -5.41
CA ALA A 640 -3.91 -15.50 -4.29
C ALA A 640 -4.59 -14.14 -4.58
N CYS A 641 -4.82 -13.77 -5.84
CA CYS A 641 -5.27 -12.42 -6.19
C CYS A 641 -6.78 -12.24 -5.94
N PRO A 642 -7.22 -11.29 -5.07
CA PRO A 642 -8.63 -11.04 -4.82
C PRO A 642 -9.34 -10.22 -5.91
N HIS A 643 -8.59 -9.58 -6.83
CA HIS A 643 -9.09 -8.57 -7.76
C HIS A 643 -8.90 -8.94 -9.25
N ARG A 644 -8.71 -10.22 -9.58
CA ARG A 644 -8.47 -10.67 -10.98
C ARG A 644 -7.31 -9.98 -11.72
N SER A 645 -6.35 -9.40 -11.02
CA SER A 645 -5.31 -8.58 -11.66
C SER A 645 -4.26 -9.38 -12.43
N VAL A 646 -4.03 -10.66 -12.09
CA VAL A 646 -2.99 -11.49 -12.72
C VAL A 646 -3.43 -11.96 -14.11
N GLU A 647 -2.57 -11.76 -15.09
CA GLU A 647 -2.75 -12.10 -16.50
C GLU A 647 -1.71 -13.15 -16.91
N PHE A 648 -2.13 -14.11 -17.75
CA PHE A 648 -1.21 -15.00 -18.46
C PHE A 648 -1.28 -14.62 -19.94
N ASN A 649 -0.26 -13.90 -20.42
CA ASN A 649 -0.28 -13.26 -21.73
C ASN A 649 0.53 -14.05 -22.74
N LEU A 650 0.01 -14.16 -23.97
CA LEU A 650 0.76 -14.52 -25.17
C LEU A 650 1.39 -13.26 -25.78
N ARG A 651 2.67 -13.33 -26.16
CA ARG A 651 3.49 -12.21 -26.66
C ARG A 651 4.49 -12.69 -27.74
N PRO A 652 5.04 -11.78 -28.57
CA PRO A 652 6.14 -12.11 -29.47
C PRO A 652 7.37 -12.67 -28.72
N PRO A 653 8.07 -13.67 -29.28
CA PRO A 653 9.20 -14.31 -28.61
C PRO A 653 10.33 -13.31 -28.35
N GLY A 654 10.90 -13.33 -27.14
CA GLY A 654 12.05 -12.50 -26.79
C GLY A 654 11.78 -11.00 -26.62
N ILE A 655 10.53 -10.53 -26.67
CA ILE A 655 10.19 -9.09 -26.71
C ILE A 655 10.80 -8.24 -25.58
N GLU A 656 11.02 -8.82 -24.41
CA GLU A 656 11.61 -8.14 -23.26
C GLU A 656 13.08 -7.79 -23.49
N LEU A 657 13.82 -8.64 -24.22
CA LEU A 657 15.25 -8.48 -24.49
C LEU A 657 15.58 -7.16 -25.20
N TRP A 658 14.64 -6.61 -25.99
CA TRP A 658 14.84 -5.34 -26.71
C TRP A 658 13.93 -4.19 -26.24
N THR A 659 13.13 -4.39 -25.19
CA THR A 659 12.18 -3.37 -24.68
C THR A 659 12.41 -2.97 -23.22
N THR A 660 12.62 -3.94 -22.32
CA THR A 660 12.67 -3.75 -20.86
C THR A 660 13.88 -4.41 -20.19
N HIS A 661 14.68 -5.19 -20.92
CA HIS A 661 15.73 -6.01 -20.35
C HIS A 661 16.90 -5.23 -19.73
N THR A 662 17.34 -5.71 -18.57
CA THR A 662 18.53 -5.25 -17.84
C THR A 662 19.66 -6.30 -17.96
N PRO A 663 20.78 -5.99 -18.65
CA PRO A 663 21.85 -6.96 -18.93
C PRO A 663 22.71 -7.24 -17.70
N ARG A 664 23.04 -8.53 -17.46
CA ARG A 664 23.85 -8.99 -16.32
C ARG A 664 25.06 -9.81 -16.79
N GLN A 665 26.23 -9.57 -16.20
CA GLN A 665 27.49 -10.21 -16.64
C GLN A 665 27.49 -11.73 -16.48
N TYR A 666 27.01 -12.25 -15.35
CA TYR A 666 26.97 -13.69 -15.10
C TYR A 666 26.00 -14.43 -16.03
N GLU A 667 24.93 -13.77 -16.50
CA GLU A 667 24.01 -14.38 -17.47
C GLU A 667 24.67 -14.50 -18.84
N VAL A 668 25.49 -13.53 -19.23
CA VAL A 668 26.29 -13.61 -20.45
C VAL A 668 27.33 -14.72 -20.34
N ALA A 669 27.98 -14.87 -19.17
CA ALA A 669 28.90 -15.98 -18.92
C ALA A 669 28.18 -17.34 -19.02
N LEU A 670 27.01 -17.48 -18.40
CA LEU A 670 26.19 -18.70 -18.49
C LEU A 670 25.69 -18.96 -19.92
N LEU A 671 25.30 -17.92 -20.65
CA LEU A 671 24.87 -18.02 -22.06
C LEU A 671 25.98 -18.64 -22.91
N PHE A 672 27.20 -18.12 -22.80
CA PHE A 672 28.31 -18.68 -23.57
C PHE A 672 28.75 -20.04 -23.06
N LEU A 673 28.67 -20.31 -21.75
CA LEU A 673 28.92 -21.66 -21.22
C LEU A 673 27.99 -22.69 -21.87
N LEU A 674 26.69 -22.38 -21.95
CA LEU A 674 25.70 -23.24 -22.60
C LEU A 674 25.93 -23.39 -24.11
N LEU A 675 26.46 -22.35 -24.77
CA LEU A 675 26.90 -22.46 -26.17
C LEU A 675 28.10 -23.39 -26.31
N SER A 676 29.07 -23.27 -25.39
CA SER A 676 30.25 -24.12 -25.36
C SER A 676 29.94 -25.58 -25.08
N GLY A 677 28.86 -25.88 -24.34
CA GLY A 677 28.37 -27.25 -24.12
C GLY A 677 28.16 -28.01 -25.44
N VAL A 678 27.68 -27.34 -26.49
CA VAL A 678 27.47 -27.96 -27.82
C VAL A 678 28.78 -28.48 -28.42
N TYR A 679 29.88 -27.74 -28.23
CA TYR A 679 31.22 -28.14 -28.70
C TYR A 679 31.84 -29.18 -27.77
N LEU A 680 31.58 -29.07 -26.47
CA LEU A 680 32.05 -30.02 -25.47
C LEU A 680 31.48 -31.43 -25.73
N HIS A 681 30.19 -31.56 -26.01
CA HIS A 681 29.60 -32.87 -26.32
C HIS A 681 30.00 -33.45 -27.69
N ARG A 682 30.82 -32.72 -28.46
CA ARG A 682 31.34 -33.10 -29.78
C ARG A 682 32.86 -33.03 -29.82
N LEU A 683 33.53 -33.33 -28.70
CA LEU A 683 34.99 -33.27 -28.60
C LEU A 683 35.72 -34.13 -29.64
N PRO A 684 35.32 -35.39 -29.92
CA PRO A 684 35.98 -36.20 -30.94
C PRO A 684 35.88 -35.60 -32.35
N GLU A 685 34.70 -35.08 -32.71
CA GLU A 685 34.46 -34.41 -33.99
C GLU A 685 35.18 -33.04 -34.05
N LEU A 686 35.28 -32.34 -32.93
CA LEU A 686 36.03 -31.09 -32.82
C LEU A 686 37.53 -31.33 -32.99
N GLN A 687 38.05 -32.40 -32.39
CA GLN A 687 39.44 -32.82 -32.54
C GLN A 687 39.78 -33.13 -34.01
N SER A 688 38.93 -33.90 -34.69
CA SER A 688 39.15 -34.25 -36.10
C SER A 688 39.06 -33.02 -37.00
N TRP A 689 38.12 -32.10 -36.73
CA TRP A 689 37.98 -30.85 -37.46
C TRP A 689 39.18 -29.91 -37.28
N LEU A 690 39.79 -29.87 -36.10
CA LEU A 690 41.00 -29.08 -35.80
C LEU A 690 42.29 -29.74 -36.30
N GLY A 691 42.25 -30.99 -36.76
CA GLY A 691 43.44 -31.76 -37.15
C GLY A 691 44.37 -32.06 -35.98
N LEU A 692 43.83 -32.18 -34.76
CA LEU A 692 44.61 -32.49 -33.56
C LEU A 692 44.64 -34.01 -33.33
N HIS A 693 45.81 -34.58 -33.05
CA HIS A 693 45.97 -36.00 -32.71
C HIS A 693 46.19 -36.19 -31.20
N LEU A 694 45.21 -35.77 -30.40
CA LEU A 694 45.22 -35.96 -28.94
C LEU A 694 44.63 -37.33 -28.58
N ASP A 695 45.15 -37.94 -27.53
CA ASP A 695 44.62 -39.17 -26.95
C ASP A 695 43.62 -38.83 -25.84
N LEU A 696 42.32 -38.90 -26.15
CA LEU A 696 41.24 -38.60 -25.21
C LEU A 696 41.10 -39.64 -24.07
N THR A 697 41.86 -40.74 -24.12
CA THR A 697 41.94 -41.67 -22.98
C THR A 697 42.83 -41.11 -21.86
N GLN A 698 43.74 -40.19 -22.19
CA GLN A 698 44.58 -39.52 -21.19
C GLN A 698 43.85 -38.33 -20.58
N PHE A 699 43.63 -38.39 -19.25
CA PHE A 699 42.89 -37.37 -18.50
C PHE A 699 43.34 -35.93 -18.78
N TRP A 700 44.65 -35.65 -18.79
CA TRP A 700 45.16 -34.29 -18.98
C TRP A 700 44.94 -33.75 -20.39
N GLN A 701 45.04 -34.60 -21.41
CA GLN A 701 44.80 -34.21 -22.80
C GLN A 701 43.30 -34.00 -23.04
N HIS A 702 42.48 -34.90 -22.51
CA HIS A 702 41.03 -34.77 -22.53
C HIS A 702 40.57 -33.47 -21.83
N LEU A 703 41.01 -33.24 -20.59
CA LEU A 703 40.72 -32.01 -19.84
C LEU A 703 41.19 -30.75 -20.59
N GLY A 704 42.38 -30.78 -21.18
CA GLY A 704 42.91 -29.65 -21.97
C GLY A 704 42.01 -29.29 -23.14
N LEU A 705 41.56 -30.28 -23.92
CA LEU A 705 40.65 -30.06 -25.03
C LEU A 705 39.24 -29.64 -24.55
N SER A 706 38.73 -30.21 -23.45
CA SER A 706 37.47 -29.78 -22.83
C SER A 706 37.52 -28.30 -22.42
N LEU A 707 38.61 -27.85 -21.79
CA LEU A 707 38.80 -26.44 -21.41
C LEU A 707 38.89 -25.52 -22.64
N PHE A 708 39.54 -25.98 -23.71
CA PHE A 708 39.56 -25.25 -24.98
C PHE A 708 38.15 -25.08 -25.56
N ALA A 709 37.37 -26.17 -25.62
CA ALA A 709 35.99 -26.14 -26.10
C ALA A 709 35.12 -25.18 -25.27
N LEU A 710 35.33 -25.12 -23.95
CA LEU A 710 34.63 -24.20 -23.05
C LEU A 710 34.95 -22.72 -23.33
N ILE A 711 36.19 -22.39 -23.70
CA ILE A 711 36.64 -21.00 -23.94
C ILE A 711 36.36 -20.53 -25.37
N PHE A 712 36.37 -21.45 -26.34
CA PHE A 712 36.32 -21.13 -27.78
C PHE A 712 35.18 -20.18 -28.18
N PRO A 713 33.90 -20.40 -27.80
CA PRO A 713 32.81 -19.49 -28.21
C PRO A 713 32.93 -18.08 -27.61
N VAL A 714 33.41 -17.95 -26.37
CA VAL A 714 33.63 -16.63 -25.75
C VAL A 714 34.73 -15.88 -26.50
N ALA A 715 35.81 -16.58 -26.85
CA ALA A 715 36.93 -15.98 -27.58
C ALA A 715 36.50 -15.46 -28.96
N VAL A 716 35.75 -16.27 -29.73
CA VAL A 716 35.22 -15.88 -31.05
C VAL A 716 34.26 -14.70 -30.95
N ALA A 717 33.32 -14.71 -29.99
CA ALA A 717 32.39 -13.60 -29.81
C ALA A 717 33.08 -12.32 -29.31
N GLY A 718 34.09 -12.46 -28.46
CA GLY A 718 34.94 -11.35 -27.98
C GLY A 718 35.74 -10.72 -29.11
N ALA A 719 36.36 -11.54 -29.97
CA ALA A 719 37.08 -11.08 -31.16
C ALA A 719 36.14 -10.33 -32.13
N ALA A 720 34.94 -10.87 -32.39
CA ALA A 720 33.94 -10.20 -33.21
C ALA A 720 33.55 -8.82 -32.66
N TYR A 721 33.36 -8.71 -31.34
CA TYR A 721 33.07 -7.42 -30.69
C TYR A 721 34.25 -6.45 -30.74
N PHE A 722 35.49 -6.93 -30.57
CA PHE A 722 36.69 -6.14 -30.75
C PHE A 722 36.78 -5.55 -32.17
N PHE A 723 36.48 -6.34 -33.20
CA PHE A 723 36.43 -5.85 -34.58
C PHE A 723 35.31 -4.84 -34.82
N ILE A 724 34.15 -4.97 -34.15
CA ILE A 724 33.11 -3.92 -34.19
C ILE A 724 33.65 -2.61 -33.64
N GLN A 725 34.39 -2.64 -32.53
CA GLN A 725 34.99 -1.44 -31.95
C GLN A 725 36.05 -0.82 -32.86
N LEU A 726 36.85 -1.65 -33.54
CA LEU A 726 37.94 -1.21 -34.41
C LEU A 726 37.43 -0.56 -35.71
N PHE A 727 36.39 -1.12 -36.33
CA PHE A 727 35.95 -0.72 -37.68
C PHE A 727 34.77 0.27 -37.70
N ASN A 728 34.09 0.49 -36.58
CA ASN A 728 32.86 1.29 -36.54
C ASN A 728 33.11 2.71 -36.01
N PHE A 729 33.84 3.51 -36.79
CA PHE A 729 34.29 4.87 -36.41
C PHE A 729 33.15 5.90 -36.26
N GLN A 730 32.00 5.68 -36.91
CA GLN A 730 30.92 6.67 -36.97
C GLN A 730 29.90 6.55 -35.83
N ARG A 731 29.78 5.38 -35.18
CA ARG A 731 28.80 5.14 -34.10
C ARG A 731 29.37 4.22 -33.03
N LYS A 732 29.32 4.68 -31.77
CA LYS A 732 29.71 3.86 -30.62
C LYS A 732 28.80 2.61 -30.54
N PRO A 733 29.36 1.40 -30.56
CA PRO A 733 28.56 0.18 -30.44
C PRO A 733 27.91 0.07 -29.06
N LYS A 734 26.81 -0.67 -28.98
CA LYS A 734 26.24 -1.09 -27.71
C LYS A 734 27.23 -1.95 -26.93
N SER A 735 27.07 -2.02 -25.61
CA SER A 735 27.99 -2.79 -24.77
C SER A 735 27.96 -4.28 -25.13
N PHE A 736 29.09 -4.98 -25.04
CA PHE A 736 29.18 -6.42 -25.31
C PHE A 736 28.12 -7.22 -24.54
N LYS A 737 27.90 -6.85 -23.27
CA LYS A 737 26.90 -7.49 -22.41
C LYS A 737 25.46 -7.34 -22.93
N GLU A 738 25.12 -6.26 -23.63
CA GLU A 738 23.80 -6.09 -24.27
C GLU A 738 23.70 -6.94 -25.53
N LEU A 739 24.73 -6.88 -26.38
CA LEU A 739 24.76 -7.57 -27.67
C LEU A 739 24.84 -9.09 -27.53
N ALA A 740 25.45 -9.60 -26.46
CA ALA A 740 25.60 -11.04 -26.23
C ALA A 740 24.26 -11.79 -26.10
N TYR A 741 23.21 -11.15 -25.58
CA TYR A 741 21.87 -11.76 -25.53
C TYR A 741 21.28 -12.01 -26.91
N GLY A 742 21.81 -11.37 -27.96
CA GLY A 742 21.47 -11.67 -29.34
C GLY A 742 21.74 -13.13 -29.71
N TYR A 743 22.77 -13.76 -29.13
CA TYR A 743 23.11 -15.16 -29.38
C TYR A 743 22.17 -16.16 -28.70
N LEU A 744 21.24 -15.72 -27.84
CA LEU A 744 20.40 -16.63 -27.05
C LEU A 744 19.57 -17.63 -27.88
N PRO A 745 18.94 -17.25 -29.02
CA PRO A 745 18.27 -18.21 -29.92
C PRO A 745 19.22 -19.25 -30.48
N LEU A 746 20.44 -18.86 -30.87
CA LEU A 746 21.47 -19.79 -31.35
C LEU A 746 21.93 -20.75 -30.24
N VAL A 747 22.08 -20.27 -29.00
CA VAL A 747 22.41 -21.15 -27.86
C VAL A 747 21.32 -22.21 -27.67
N LEU A 748 20.05 -21.80 -27.67
CA LEU A 748 18.93 -22.74 -27.57
C LEU A 748 18.89 -23.71 -28.75
N GLY A 749 19.02 -23.18 -29.98
CA GLY A 749 18.96 -23.97 -31.21
C GLY A 749 20.11 -24.95 -31.36
N GLY A 750 21.33 -24.57 -30.99
CA GLY A 750 22.50 -25.45 -31.01
C GLY A 750 22.36 -26.60 -30.01
N ASN A 751 21.94 -26.32 -28.78
CA ASN A 751 21.64 -27.36 -27.79
C ASN A 751 20.50 -28.28 -28.27
N LEU A 752 19.41 -27.72 -28.81
CA LEU A 752 18.31 -28.51 -29.35
C LEU A 752 18.76 -29.38 -30.54
N ALA A 753 19.58 -28.86 -31.45
CA ALA A 753 20.15 -29.61 -32.57
C ALA A 753 21.02 -30.78 -32.08
N HIS A 754 21.82 -30.59 -31.03
CA HIS A 754 22.58 -31.68 -30.43
C HIS A 754 21.65 -32.79 -29.87
N TYR A 755 20.69 -32.43 -29.01
CA TYR A 755 19.81 -33.40 -28.35
C TYR A 755 18.72 -34.00 -29.25
N LEU A 756 18.43 -33.41 -30.43
CA LEU A 756 17.47 -33.94 -31.40
C LEU A 756 17.84 -35.35 -31.87
N HIS A 757 19.14 -35.64 -32.04
CA HIS A 757 19.58 -36.99 -32.41
C HIS A 757 19.22 -38.01 -31.34
N LEU A 758 19.55 -37.73 -30.08
CA LEU A 758 19.23 -38.60 -28.94
C LEU A 758 17.71 -38.83 -28.83
N GLY A 759 16.91 -37.76 -28.92
CA GLY A 759 15.45 -37.86 -28.82
C GLY A 759 14.79 -38.66 -29.94
N LEU A 760 15.23 -38.49 -31.19
CA LEU A 760 14.60 -39.13 -32.35
C LEU A 760 15.18 -40.52 -32.69
N ALA A 761 16.44 -40.78 -32.35
CA ALA A 761 17.10 -42.07 -32.60
C ALA A 761 17.00 -43.05 -31.43
N GLU A 762 16.89 -42.54 -30.19
CA GLU A 762 16.82 -43.39 -29.00
C GLU A 762 15.48 -43.25 -28.28
N GLY A 763 14.84 -42.08 -28.33
CA GLY A 763 13.57 -41.88 -27.63
C GLY A 763 12.44 -42.79 -28.13
N GLY A 764 12.49 -43.24 -29.38
CA GLY A 764 11.58 -44.23 -29.93
C GLY A 764 11.67 -45.64 -29.34
N LYS A 765 12.67 -45.92 -28.50
CA LYS A 765 13.00 -47.24 -27.96
C LYS A 765 12.47 -47.46 -26.54
N ILE A 766 11.47 -46.71 -26.07
CA ILE A 766 10.96 -46.83 -24.68
C ILE A 766 10.63 -48.29 -24.34
N LEU A 767 9.78 -48.94 -25.13
CA LEU A 767 9.28 -50.28 -24.81
C LEU A 767 10.41 -51.32 -24.69
N PRO A 768 11.34 -51.45 -25.67
CA PRO A 768 12.46 -52.38 -25.53
C PRO A 768 13.43 -52.00 -24.42
N VAL A 769 13.68 -50.71 -24.17
CA VAL A 769 14.57 -50.27 -23.08
C VAL A 769 13.94 -50.54 -21.71
N THR A 770 12.64 -50.29 -21.54
CA THR A 770 11.91 -50.59 -20.30
C THR A 770 11.93 -52.09 -20.00
N LEU A 771 11.69 -52.95 -20.99
CA LEU A 771 11.75 -54.40 -20.79
C LEU A 771 13.19 -54.87 -20.49
N ALA A 772 14.19 -54.33 -21.19
CA ALA A 772 15.60 -54.61 -20.92
C ALA A 772 16.03 -54.16 -19.50
N THR A 773 15.44 -53.08 -18.97
CA THR A 773 15.72 -52.59 -17.61
C THR A 773 15.36 -53.63 -16.55
N PHE A 774 14.32 -54.42 -16.79
CA PHE A 774 13.86 -55.48 -15.90
C PHE A 774 14.38 -56.88 -16.29
N GLY A 775 15.35 -56.96 -17.21
CA GLY A 775 15.98 -58.22 -17.62
C GLY A 775 15.11 -59.09 -18.56
N LEU A 776 14.08 -58.51 -19.18
CA LEU A 776 13.19 -59.20 -20.11
C LEU A 776 13.67 -59.06 -21.56
N ASN A 777 13.42 -60.09 -22.38
CA ASN A 777 13.81 -60.10 -23.80
C ASN A 777 13.09 -59.01 -24.61
N SER A 778 13.86 -58.18 -25.31
CA SER A 778 13.39 -56.98 -26.00
C SER A 778 13.41 -57.09 -27.54
N GLY A 779 13.84 -58.22 -28.10
CA GLY A 779 14.20 -58.36 -29.52
C GLY A 779 13.08 -58.17 -30.56
N ASN A 780 11.80 -58.29 -30.20
CA ASN A 780 10.67 -58.26 -31.15
C ASN A 780 9.69 -57.09 -30.92
N LEU A 781 10.09 -56.07 -30.17
CA LEU A 781 9.20 -54.97 -29.81
C LEU A 781 9.25 -53.85 -30.87
N PRO A 782 8.11 -53.17 -31.11
CA PRO A 782 8.07 -52.05 -32.04
C PRO A 782 8.99 -50.91 -31.56
N VAL A 783 9.77 -50.36 -32.50
CA VAL A 783 10.66 -49.21 -32.28
C VAL A 783 10.21 -48.09 -33.22
N MET A 784 10.00 -46.88 -32.67
CA MET A 784 9.61 -45.70 -33.45
C MET A 784 10.74 -44.69 -33.52
N ILE A 785 11.77 -45.00 -34.31
CA ILE A 785 12.91 -44.11 -34.53
C ILE A 785 12.76 -43.35 -35.85
N ALA A 786 13.20 -42.10 -35.87
CA ALA A 786 13.23 -41.33 -37.11
C ALA A 786 14.37 -41.80 -38.01
N HIS A 787 14.15 -41.75 -39.32
CA HIS A 787 15.20 -42.02 -40.30
C HIS A 787 16.36 -41.00 -40.14
N PRO A 788 17.65 -41.41 -40.23
CA PRO A 788 18.79 -40.50 -40.03
C PRO A 788 18.71 -39.21 -40.86
N ALA A 789 18.30 -39.31 -42.13
CA ALA A 789 18.11 -38.14 -43.00
C ALA A 789 17.07 -37.13 -42.45
N VAL A 790 16.01 -37.60 -41.78
CA VAL A 790 15.01 -36.72 -41.14
C VAL A 790 15.62 -36.03 -39.91
N ILE A 791 16.45 -36.75 -39.14
CA ILE A 791 17.16 -36.19 -37.99
C ILE A 791 18.11 -35.09 -38.46
N SER A 792 18.99 -35.36 -39.42
CA SER A 792 19.91 -34.38 -39.99
C SER A 792 19.17 -33.17 -40.58
N PHE A 793 18.05 -33.39 -41.26
CA PHE A 793 17.19 -32.31 -41.76
C PHE A 793 16.65 -31.42 -40.62
N LEU A 794 16.11 -32.01 -39.55
CA LEU A 794 15.58 -31.25 -38.42
C LEU A 794 16.68 -30.52 -37.63
N GLN A 795 17.86 -31.13 -37.48
CA GLN A 795 19.02 -30.49 -36.86
C GLN A 795 19.47 -29.28 -37.68
N GLY A 796 19.65 -29.46 -38.99
CA GLY A 796 20.02 -28.38 -39.89
C GLY A 796 18.99 -27.25 -39.95
N PHE A 797 17.70 -27.60 -40.04
CA PHE A 797 16.60 -26.63 -40.01
C PHE A 797 16.58 -25.82 -38.71
N THR A 798 16.82 -26.48 -37.57
CA THR A 798 16.92 -25.82 -36.25
C THR A 798 18.09 -24.83 -36.20
N LEU A 799 19.25 -25.19 -36.74
CA LEU A 799 20.41 -24.30 -36.82
C LEU A 799 20.14 -23.09 -37.75
N ILE A 800 19.50 -23.30 -38.90
CA ILE A 800 19.15 -22.21 -39.83
C ILE A 800 18.16 -21.22 -39.18
N ILE A 801 17.07 -21.72 -38.59
CA ILE A 801 16.08 -20.86 -37.93
C ILE A 801 16.70 -20.10 -36.75
N SER A 802 17.47 -20.78 -35.91
CA SER A 802 18.08 -20.14 -34.75
C SER A 802 19.09 -19.06 -35.14
N THR A 803 19.84 -19.27 -36.23
CA THR A 803 20.73 -18.27 -36.83
C THR A 803 19.96 -17.03 -37.28
N LEU A 804 18.88 -17.22 -38.05
CA LEU A 804 18.02 -16.13 -38.51
C LEU A 804 17.41 -15.35 -37.32
N LEU A 805 16.90 -16.06 -36.32
CA LEU A 805 16.34 -15.45 -35.10
C LEU A 805 17.41 -14.69 -34.30
N THR A 806 18.63 -15.19 -34.20
CA THR A 806 19.75 -14.49 -33.55
C THR A 806 20.10 -13.20 -34.29
N ILE A 807 20.16 -13.21 -35.62
CA ILE A 807 20.41 -12.00 -36.41
C ILE A 807 19.29 -10.96 -36.17
N VAL A 808 18.02 -11.38 -36.27
CA VAL A 808 16.85 -10.50 -36.04
C VAL A 808 16.85 -9.94 -34.62
N LEU A 809 17.08 -10.78 -33.62
CA LEU A 809 17.10 -10.39 -32.21
C LEU A 809 18.23 -9.39 -31.94
N THR A 810 19.43 -9.67 -32.43
CA THR A 810 20.60 -8.80 -32.31
C THR A 810 20.31 -7.42 -32.90
N GLN A 811 19.66 -7.37 -34.06
CA GLN A 811 19.25 -6.11 -34.70
C GLN A 811 18.21 -5.34 -33.86
N LYS A 812 17.23 -6.03 -33.29
CA LYS A 812 16.20 -5.42 -32.43
C LYS A 812 16.79 -4.86 -31.14
N ILE A 813 17.75 -5.56 -30.52
CA ILE A 813 18.46 -5.13 -29.32
C ILE A 813 19.33 -3.91 -29.62
N ALA A 814 20.15 -3.98 -30.67
CA ALA A 814 21.11 -2.94 -30.98
C ALA A 814 20.44 -1.65 -31.52
N ARG A 815 19.37 -1.78 -32.31
CA ARG A 815 18.72 -0.69 -33.05
C ARG A 815 19.71 0.11 -33.91
N GLN A 816 20.63 -0.60 -34.54
CA GLN A 816 21.71 -0.07 -35.37
C GLN A 816 21.60 -0.65 -36.79
N PRO A 817 22.21 -0.03 -37.82
CA PRO A 817 22.18 -0.55 -39.18
C PRO A 817 22.90 -1.91 -39.29
N LEU A 818 22.52 -2.73 -40.27
CA LEU A 818 23.08 -4.08 -40.41
C LEU A 818 24.62 -4.09 -40.54
N ARG A 819 25.17 -3.11 -41.28
CA ARG A 819 26.62 -2.98 -41.52
C ARG A 819 27.43 -2.74 -40.26
N SER A 820 26.89 -2.04 -39.26
CA SER A 820 27.63 -1.74 -38.03
C SER A 820 27.82 -2.96 -37.12
N LEU A 821 27.05 -4.02 -37.36
CA LEU A 821 27.09 -5.28 -36.61
C LEU A 821 27.58 -6.45 -37.48
N LEU A 822 28.20 -6.15 -38.64
CA LEU A 822 28.63 -7.16 -39.61
C LEU A 822 29.45 -8.28 -38.95
N TRP A 823 30.46 -7.94 -38.15
CA TRP A 823 31.32 -8.90 -37.48
C TRP A 823 30.58 -9.80 -36.49
N GLN A 824 29.57 -9.30 -35.80
CA GLN A 824 28.72 -10.12 -34.93
C GLN A 824 27.87 -11.09 -35.74
N HIS A 825 27.28 -10.65 -36.86
CA HIS A 825 26.51 -11.54 -37.73
C HIS A 825 27.40 -12.60 -38.40
N LEU A 826 28.61 -12.22 -38.81
CA LEU A 826 29.61 -13.18 -39.31
C LEU A 826 30.00 -14.21 -38.25
N ALA A 827 30.18 -13.79 -36.99
CA ALA A 827 30.42 -14.73 -35.89
C ALA A 827 29.22 -15.66 -35.65
N THR A 828 27.98 -15.15 -35.72
CA THR A 828 26.77 -15.99 -35.66
C THR A 828 26.75 -17.04 -36.77
N ILE A 829 27.02 -16.63 -38.03
CA ILE A 829 27.06 -17.53 -39.18
C ILE A 829 28.21 -18.53 -39.03
N GLY A 830 29.38 -18.09 -38.55
CA GLY A 830 30.53 -18.94 -38.26
C GLY A 830 30.20 -20.03 -37.23
N PHE A 831 29.55 -19.66 -36.12
CA PHE A 831 29.09 -20.63 -35.13
C PHE A 831 28.07 -21.62 -35.70
N ALA A 832 27.12 -21.15 -36.52
CA ALA A 832 26.14 -22.02 -37.16
C ALA A 832 26.80 -23.00 -38.13
N ALA A 833 27.79 -22.54 -38.91
CA ALA A 833 28.54 -23.36 -39.84
C ALA A 833 29.42 -24.39 -39.12
N SER A 834 30.11 -24.02 -38.04
CA SER A 834 30.88 -24.98 -37.25
C SER A 834 29.98 -26.02 -36.58
N MET A 835 28.85 -25.61 -35.99
CA MET A 835 27.87 -26.55 -35.44
C MET A 835 27.25 -27.43 -36.52
N TRP A 836 27.04 -26.93 -37.74
CA TRP A 836 26.57 -27.74 -38.87
C TRP A 836 27.55 -28.86 -39.18
N VAL A 837 28.85 -28.55 -39.28
CA VAL A 837 29.91 -29.54 -39.54
C VAL A 837 30.02 -30.57 -38.40
N LEU A 838 29.87 -30.15 -37.15
CA LEU A 838 30.05 -31.04 -36.00
C LEU A 838 28.81 -31.89 -35.65
N ILE A 839 27.61 -31.47 -36.06
CA ILE A 839 26.35 -32.09 -35.63
C ILE A 839 25.62 -32.77 -36.79
N VAL A 840 25.66 -32.20 -37.99
CA VAL A 840 24.81 -32.60 -39.13
C VAL A 840 25.58 -33.43 -40.16
N LEU A 841 26.84 -33.08 -40.41
CA LEU A 841 27.76 -33.80 -41.29
C LEU A 841 28.52 -34.85 -40.48
#